data_AF-A0AAN0Y1Q7-F1
#
_entry.id   AF-A0AAN0Y1Q7-F1
#
_cell.length_a   1.000
_cell.length_b   1.000
_cell.length_c   1.000
_cell.angle_alpha   90.00
_cell.angle_beta   90.00
_cell.angle_gamma   90.00
#
_symmetry.space_group_name_H-M   'P 1'
#
loop_
_entity.id
_entity.type
_entity.pdbx_description
1 polymer ?
#
loop_
_entity_poly.entity_id
_entity_poly.type
_entity_poly.pdbx_seq_one_letter_code
_entity_poly.pdbx_strand_id
1 'polypeptide(L)'
;MNDFFLNLIHSHHLINHGRTVLRWLLVATIIWVSFLSVSAQAPSASTSAYSCSGQLPTKDSRYNGRVIQQQLKVIYQPDAAYQAALKSNGRLLTDGIFGPVTRQWLINFCNDFNVSDTVSETSGSSSDFVDTTLKDLARAAEISAVFPNWRDSVDSGELLTLSSSQLAELLAPDLIPGSTGSSSSGSQANIPSYYYQLTDNDLNRQATLTALTALGKQQFSQRNELYNQLVTLIDQLDVTFNPALDLNSFIQSQSIDQTTQSNSETESTTTSQTSKNSDATDSGSSSDTTTGSGSRSSSSSSSSSSSSTSSTPSSASSSSSNTDSTASSTSDSSSSSTESSTTSDGESNSDTNQQTADDGKSVTESSTTATTKTTAPLITWQLDSDALANALQKQNIYVVPASLQKLLEPIANQVFASEYLMQAAMTLEGIDTSSSDAENVLKVAYKSGLAPDTSTPVVWEAPAGCGCQDSRDSIFNDATFYGFFPYWYQSEEQQIINFSQLDRIGFFGAVAKPSNSGSLLVLPPNWKPEPDNTQFIRLAHRYRSEVDLVVTTPRDLTLVSLIELLDKPLIDQLVDAIDQPLDSSFINRMKPIMTLGIEPVPSIGDGITLDIDLSVLKTSQSQQIFITFVRELKFALLKQEGSDIASSSDVVASPHDRYFLNVVIPANQVLSGDSSSFYQFDNLNAIGQVTNLMIIRPQVDTADTTGTSGQSNSSQEAIAQQELTQIQEFHHWLSNQSDQLAVEKLFKQIVPMLITEFNRNSEIELTQLLRLSSWSFIGAAYQPIPLNDLSQQLVDDTFYPKTSSLPSMFAALQEQILVVMDWICPNRWLLRTILFVVFIGIAAVLIISNWYYELRKYLVQLPFVLLCIGSLAALMLVFVADPYFKAYQVPILLGFMALIIWILLVVRWLTMEGDKP
;
A
#
# COMPACT_ATOMS: atom_id res chain seq x y z
N MET A 1 88.35 -16.53 22.01
CA MET A 1 87.16 -16.29 22.86
C MET A 1 86.93 -14.80 23.19
N ASN A 2 87.65 -13.84 22.59
CA ASN A 2 87.37 -12.40 22.72
C ASN A 2 86.97 -11.68 21.40
N ASP A 3 87.10 -12.31 20.23
CA ASP A 3 86.64 -11.72 18.96
C ASP A 3 85.19 -12.09 18.56
N PHE A 4 84.52 -12.90 19.38
CA PHE A 4 83.12 -13.30 19.16
C PHE A 4 82.12 -12.29 19.76
N PHE A 5 82.56 -11.44 20.70
CA PHE A 5 81.68 -10.49 21.39
C PHE A 5 81.64 -9.09 20.76
N LEU A 6 82.64 -8.70 19.96
CA LEU A 6 82.69 -7.36 19.33
C LEU A 6 81.89 -7.27 18.02
N ASN A 7 81.62 -8.39 17.34
CA ASN A 7 80.73 -8.41 16.17
C ASN A 7 79.23 -8.43 16.52
N LEU A 8 78.87 -8.52 17.82
CA LEU A 8 77.49 -8.46 18.27
C LEU A 8 76.94 -7.02 18.42
N ILE A 9 77.83 -6.01 18.44
CA ILE A 9 77.43 -4.60 18.68
C ILE A 9 77.16 -3.84 17.36
N HIS A 10 77.70 -4.28 16.22
CA HIS A 10 77.38 -3.68 14.91
C HIS A 10 76.09 -4.25 14.26
N SER A 11 75.53 -5.35 14.80
CA SER A 11 74.28 -5.96 14.32
C SER A 11 73.00 -5.35 14.93
N HIS A 12 73.12 -4.45 15.91
CA HIS A 12 71.95 -3.91 16.62
C HIS A 12 71.25 -2.75 15.90
N HIS A 13 71.88 -2.14 14.88
CA HIS A 13 71.29 -1.01 14.15
C HIS A 13 70.35 -1.43 13.01
N LEU A 14 70.44 -2.66 12.51
CA LEU A 14 69.61 -3.18 11.42
C LEU A 14 68.35 -3.94 11.91
N ILE A 15 68.37 -4.50 13.12
CA ILE A 15 67.23 -5.23 13.71
C ILE A 15 66.15 -4.28 14.23
N ASN A 16 66.51 -3.07 14.65
CA ASN A 16 65.54 -2.06 15.07
C ASN A 16 64.80 -1.40 13.90
N HIS A 17 65.39 -1.32 12.70
CA HIS A 17 64.68 -0.84 11.51
C HIS A 17 63.64 -1.84 10.98
N GLY A 18 63.90 -3.14 11.04
CA GLY A 18 62.91 -4.16 10.62
C GLY A 18 61.68 -4.23 11.53
N ARG A 19 61.86 -4.12 12.85
CA ARG A 19 60.73 -4.10 13.81
C ARG A 19 60.00 -2.76 13.85
N THR A 20 60.68 -1.65 13.57
CA THR A 20 60.00 -0.36 13.41
C THR A 20 59.28 -0.28 12.07
N VAL A 21 59.83 -0.78 10.97
CA VAL A 21 59.12 -0.84 9.67
C VAL A 21 57.95 -1.81 9.71
N LEU A 22 58.08 -3.00 10.30
CA LEU A 22 56.94 -3.92 10.48
C LEU A 22 55.89 -3.37 11.45
N ARG A 23 56.30 -2.64 12.51
CA ARG A 23 55.35 -1.89 13.35
C ARG A 23 54.76 -0.69 12.62
N TRP A 24 55.50 0.02 11.77
CA TRP A 24 54.99 1.12 10.95
C TRP A 24 54.14 0.61 9.79
N LEU A 25 54.27 -0.65 9.36
CA LEU A 25 53.49 -1.26 8.27
C LEU A 25 52.26 -1.98 8.83
N LEU A 26 52.32 -2.57 10.03
CA LEU A 26 51.14 -2.96 10.82
C LEU A 26 50.37 -1.75 11.33
N VAL A 27 51.07 -0.71 11.79
CA VAL A 27 50.46 0.57 12.15
C VAL A 27 50.00 1.29 10.89
N ALA A 28 50.67 1.23 9.73
CA ALA A 28 50.16 1.83 8.49
C ALA A 28 49.01 1.02 7.88
N THR A 29 48.91 -0.29 8.07
CA THR A 29 47.75 -1.09 7.63
C THR A 29 46.59 -0.95 8.62
N ILE A 30 46.84 -0.86 9.92
CA ILE A 30 45.83 -0.48 10.92
C ILE A 30 45.42 0.99 10.74
N ILE A 31 46.33 1.88 10.37
CA ILE A 31 46.09 3.30 10.05
C ILE A 31 45.43 3.43 8.68
N TRP A 32 45.65 2.55 7.69
CA TRP A 32 44.89 2.53 6.43
C TRP A 32 43.47 1.99 6.64
N VAL A 33 43.33 0.94 7.47
CA VAL A 33 42.03 0.43 7.91
C VAL A 33 41.31 1.46 8.80
N SER A 34 42.05 2.31 9.53
CA SER A 34 41.48 3.40 10.35
C SER A 34 41.29 4.72 9.57
N PHE A 35 42.03 4.99 8.48
CA PHE A 35 41.82 6.16 7.60
C PHE A 35 40.66 5.96 6.62
N LEU A 36 40.15 4.73 6.48
CA LEU A 36 38.83 4.47 5.90
C LEU A 36 37.71 4.43 6.96
N SER A 37 38.03 4.73 8.23
CA SER A 37 37.09 4.77 9.35
C SER A 37 37.15 6.10 10.14
N VAL A 38 37.57 7.20 9.51
CA VAL A 38 37.39 8.55 10.05
C VAL A 38 36.65 9.36 9.00
N SER A 39 35.32 9.30 9.08
CA SER A 39 34.47 10.42 8.73
C SER A 39 35.12 11.67 9.33
N ALA A 40 35.40 12.66 8.49
CA ALA A 40 35.48 14.03 8.97
C ALA A 40 34.08 14.42 9.47
N GLN A 41 33.69 13.95 10.66
CA GLN A 41 32.93 14.82 11.53
C GLN A 41 33.93 15.93 11.88
N ALA A 42 33.78 17.09 11.23
CA ALA A 42 33.97 18.31 11.99
C ALA A 42 33.23 18.10 13.32
N PRO A 43 33.79 18.49 14.48
CA PRO A 43 32.96 18.63 15.65
C PRO A 43 31.90 19.63 15.24
N SER A 44 30.72 19.13 14.85
CA SER A 44 29.50 19.89 14.93
C SER A 44 29.56 20.38 16.37
N ALA A 45 29.84 21.68 16.51
CA ALA A 45 29.44 22.37 17.71
C ALA A 45 28.04 21.82 17.99
N SER A 46 27.85 21.27 19.17
CA SER A 46 26.52 20.99 19.66
C SER A 46 25.82 22.35 19.73
N THR A 47 25.31 22.82 18.59
CA THR A 47 24.19 23.72 18.52
C THR A 47 23.09 22.92 19.15
N SER A 48 22.90 23.13 20.45
CA SER A 48 21.68 22.76 21.14
C SER A 48 20.53 23.18 20.24
N ALA A 49 19.91 22.22 19.56
CA ALA A 49 18.77 22.48 18.70
C ALA A 49 17.77 23.30 19.52
N TYR A 50 17.43 24.49 19.04
CA TYR A 50 16.43 25.33 19.68
C TYR A 50 15.10 24.57 19.62
N SER A 51 14.72 23.93 20.72
CA SER A 51 13.40 23.31 20.81
C SER A 51 12.36 24.38 21.13
N CYS A 52 11.33 24.49 20.30
CA CYS A 52 10.22 25.44 20.47
C CYS A 52 9.57 25.31 21.86
N SER A 53 9.52 24.09 22.40
CA SER A 53 9.05 23.82 23.76
C SER A 53 9.92 24.40 24.87
N GLY A 54 11.22 24.60 24.63
CA GLY A 54 12.17 25.12 25.62
C GLY A 54 12.27 26.65 25.67
N GLN A 55 11.91 27.33 24.58
CA GLN A 55 12.06 28.80 24.44
C GLN A 55 10.75 29.58 24.64
N LEU A 56 9.59 28.93 24.50
CA LEU A 56 8.29 29.56 24.74
C LEU A 56 8.00 29.70 26.25
N PRO A 57 7.57 30.88 26.74
CA PRO A 57 7.26 31.10 28.15
C PRO A 57 6.11 30.20 28.62
N THR A 58 6.13 29.81 29.90
CA THR A 58 5.07 28.96 30.49
C THR A 58 3.82 29.75 30.86
N LYS A 59 3.96 31.07 31.10
CA LYS A 59 2.89 32.07 31.28
C LYS A 59 3.43 33.44 30.89
N ASP A 60 2.63 34.29 30.24
CA ASP A 60 3.00 35.68 29.93
C ASP A 60 1.88 36.65 30.33
N SER A 61 2.27 37.85 30.80
CA SER A 61 1.39 38.96 31.17
C SER A 61 1.46 40.14 30.18
N ARG A 62 2.13 40.01 29.02
CA ARG A 62 2.06 41.01 27.94
C ARG A 62 1.62 40.38 26.61
N TYR A 63 0.44 40.81 26.11
CA TYR A 63 0.03 40.93 24.69
C TYR A 63 0.19 39.68 23.78
N ASN A 64 -0.80 38.96 23.27
CA ASN A 64 -2.26 39.09 23.17
C ASN A 64 -2.80 37.65 23.06
N GLY A 65 -3.17 37.00 24.16
CA GLY A 65 -3.71 35.63 24.12
C GLY A 65 -4.89 35.50 23.15
N ARG A 66 -5.72 36.54 23.07
CA ARG A 66 -6.80 36.67 22.08
C ARG A 66 -6.31 36.67 20.63
N VAL A 67 -5.23 37.39 20.30
CA VAL A 67 -4.71 37.46 18.93
C VAL A 67 -4.06 36.14 18.53
N ILE A 68 -3.29 35.53 19.44
CA ILE A 68 -2.68 34.21 19.22
C ILE A 68 -3.76 33.16 18.99
N GLN A 69 -4.76 33.10 19.87
CA GLN A 69 -5.90 32.19 19.73
C GLN A 69 -6.69 32.45 18.44
N GLN A 70 -6.87 33.71 18.04
CA GLN A 70 -7.57 34.06 16.80
C GLN A 70 -6.78 33.68 15.54
N GLN A 71 -5.45 33.86 15.54
CA GLN A 71 -4.59 33.45 14.43
C GLN A 71 -4.47 31.93 14.33
N LEU A 72 -4.27 31.24 15.46
CA LEU A 72 -4.32 29.78 15.53
C LEU A 72 -5.66 29.26 15.04
N LYS A 73 -6.77 29.92 15.40
CA LYS A 73 -8.09 29.58 14.88
C LYS A 73 -8.15 29.71 13.36
N VAL A 74 -7.68 30.81 12.77
CA VAL A 74 -7.69 30.98 11.30
C VAL A 74 -6.84 29.90 10.60
N ILE A 75 -5.69 29.54 11.17
CA ILE A 75 -4.78 28.56 10.60
C ILE A 75 -5.35 27.14 10.75
N TYR A 76 -5.82 26.75 11.94
CA TYR A 76 -6.20 25.38 12.28
C TYR A 76 -7.71 25.14 12.33
N GLN A 77 -8.56 26.07 11.89
CA GLN A 77 -10.01 25.85 11.80
C GLN A 77 -10.38 24.53 11.07
N PRO A 78 -9.69 24.12 9.98
CA PRO A 78 -10.00 22.86 9.29
C PRO A 78 -9.46 21.60 9.99
N ASP A 79 -8.58 21.74 10.99
CA ASP A 79 -7.86 20.64 11.63
C ASP A 79 -8.73 19.89 12.65
N ALA A 80 -8.82 18.56 12.49
CA ALA A 80 -9.65 17.71 13.34
C ALA A 80 -9.19 17.67 14.82
N ALA A 81 -7.88 17.70 15.07
CA ALA A 81 -7.32 17.75 16.42
C ALA A 81 -7.55 19.12 17.09
N TYR A 82 -7.51 20.21 16.31
CA TYR A 82 -7.86 21.55 16.80
C TYR A 82 -9.33 21.66 17.16
N GLN A 83 -10.22 21.08 16.34
CA GLN A 83 -11.64 20.99 16.66
C GLN A 83 -11.91 20.11 17.88
N ALA A 84 -11.20 18.99 18.07
CA ALA A 84 -11.28 18.17 19.27
C ALA A 84 -10.80 18.91 20.53
N ALA A 85 -9.75 19.73 20.42
CA ALA A 85 -9.28 20.59 21.50
C ALA A 85 -10.27 21.72 21.83
N LEU A 86 -10.98 22.27 20.84
CA LEU A 86 -12.08 23.21 21.04
C LEU A 86 -13.29 22.56 21.73
N LYS A 87 -13.58 21.28 21.47
CA LYS A 87 -14.68 20.55 22.12
C LYS A 87 -14.37 20.21 23.59
N SER A 88 -13.15 19.74 23.87
CA SER A 88 -12.74 19.30 25.22
C SER A 88 -12.32 20.46 26.15
N ASN A 89 -11.65 21.47 25.59
CA ASN A 89 -11.02 22.56 26.33
C ASN A 89 -11.25 23.94 25.68
N GLY A 90 -12.29 24.11 24.86
CA GLY A 90 -12.46 25.30 24.01
C GLY A 90 -12.41 26.63 24.72
N ARG A 91 -12.84 26.69 25.99
CA ARG A 91 -12.69 27.89 26.81
C ARG A 91 -11.23 28.36 26.87
N LEU A 92 -10.26 27.45 26.98
CA LEU A 92 -8.82 27.73 27.06
C LEU A 92 -8.17 28.07 25.70
N LEU A 93 -8.91 27.95 24.60
CA LEU A 93 -8.50 28.34 23.24
C LEU A 93 -9.27 29.56 22.72
N THR A 94 -10.23 30.08 23.48
CA THR A 94 -11.05 31.23 23.08
C THR A 94 -11.27 32.28 24.19
N ASP A 95 -10.75 32.06 25.41
CA ASP A 95 -10.89 32.97 26.55
C ASP A 95 -9.98 34.22 26.47
N GLY A 96 -9.11 34.28 25.48
CA GLY A 96 -8.12 35.34 25.30
C GLY A 96 -6.94 35.27 26.25
N ILE A 97 -6.77 34.16 26.99
CA ILE A 97 -5.70 33.95 27.97
C ILE A 97 -4.66 32.98 27.40
N PHE A 98 -3.37 33.35 27.43
CA PHE A 98 -2.29 32.45 27.03
C PHE A 98 -2.04 31.40 28.14
N GLY A 99 -2.73 30.26 28.03
CA GLY A 99 -2.64 29.12 28.96
C GLY A 99 -1.86 27.93 28.39
N PRO A 100 -1.76 26.82 29.14
CA PRO A 100 -1.04 25.61 28.71
C PRO A 100 -1.53 25.04 27.37
N VAL A 101 -2.83 25.11 27.12
CA VAL A 101 -3.45 24.63 25.88
C VAL A 101 -3.08 25.54 24.70
N THR A 102 -3.20 26.87 24.86
CA THR A 102 -2.74 27.83 23.83
C THR A 102 -1.25 27.69 23.55
N ARG A 103 -0.44 27.47 24.59
CA ARG A 103 1.00 27.22 24.46
C ARG A 103 1.30 25.94 23.69
N GLN A 104 0.56 24.86 23.93
CA GLN A 104 0.73 23.60 23.21
C GLN A 104 0.45 23.78 21.71
N TRP A 105 -0.61 24.50 21.36
CA TRP A 105 -0.94 24.79 19.96
C TRP A 105 0.06 25.73 19.29
N LEU A 106 0.67 26.64 20.05
CA LEU A 106 1.77 27.43 19.54
C LEU A 106 3.04 26.60 19.32
N ILE A 107 3.29 25.57 20.13
CA ILE A 107 4.38 24.60 19.89
C ILE A 107 4.11 23.79 18.62
N ASN A 108 2.86 23.34 18.42
CA ASN A 108 2.46 22.65 17.20
C ASN A 108 2.70 23.56 15.98
N PHE A 109 2.28 24.82 16.04
CA PHE A 109 2.58 25.81 15.00
C PHE A 109 4.07 25.92 14.68
N CYS A 110 4.93 26.02 15.70
CA CYS A 110 6.36 26.12 15.43
C CYS A 110 6.94 24.88 14.75
N ASN A 111 6.42 23.69 15.06
CA ASN A 111 6.85 22.44 14.46
C ASN A 111 6.32 22.29 13.02
N ASP A 112 5.04 22.60 12.82
CA ASP A 112 4.37 22.46 11.51
C ASP A 112 4.94 23.43 10.47
N PHE A 113 5.45 24.59 10.90
CA PHE A 113 5.97 25.65 10.03
C PHE A 113 7.51 25.82 10.11
N ASN A 114 8.24 24.88 10.70
CA ASN A 114 9.71 24.87 10.82
C ASN A 114 10.32 26.20 11.34
N VAL A 115 9.64 26.85 12.30
CA VAL A 115 10.01 28.18 12.84
C VAL A 115 11.38 28.15 13.54
N SER A 116 11.87 26.98 13.97
CA SER A 116 13.19 26.83 14.58
C SER A 116 14.37 26.99 13.61
N ASP A 117 14.16 26.74 12.32
CA ASP A 117 15.23 26.78 11.31
C ASP A 117 15.47 28.19 10.78
N THR A 118 14.47 29.07 10.82
CA THR A 118 14.57 30.49 10.43
C THR A 118 15.32 31.36 11.45
N VAL A 119 15.43 30.92 12.71
CA VAL A 119 15.99 31.72 13.82
C VAL A 119 17.51 31.51 14.01
N SER A 120 18.15 30.60 13.26
CA SER A 120 19.55 30.21 13.50
C SER A 120 20.63 31.22 13.08
N GLU A 121 20.30 32.39 12.49
CA GLU A 121 21.35 33.28 11.93
C GLU A 121 21.54 34.67 12.58
N THR A 122 20.65 35.21 13.43
CA THR A 122 20.80 36.64 13.82
C THR A 122 20.40 37.14 15.22
N SER A 123 19.85 36.35 16.16
CA SER A 123 19.47 36.92 17.47
C SER A 123 19.56 35.95 18.65
N GLY A 124 20.16 36.41 19.75
CA GLY A 124 20.62 35.58 20.87
C GLY A 124 19.75 35.66 22.14
N SER A 125 18.46 35.97 22.05
CA SER A 125 17.58 36.03 23.22
C SER A 125 16.26 35.26 23.04
N SER A 126 15.78 34.62 24.11
CA SER A 126 14.47 33.93 24.16
C SER A 126 13.31 34.88 23.82
N SER A 127 13.45 36.19 24.07
CA SER A 127 12.47 37.20 23.65
C SER A 127 12.41 37.41 22.13
N ASP A 128 13.54 37.33 21.43
CA ASP A 128 13.58 37.49 19.97
C ASP A 128 12.96 36.29 19.25
N PHE A 129 13.14 35.09 19.81
CA PHE A 129 12.48 33.86 19.34
C PHE A 129 10.96 33.96 19.44
N VAL A 130 10.44 34.45 20.58
CA VAL A 130 9.00 34.64 20.78
C VAL A 130 8.44 35.68 19.80
N ASP A 131 9.11 36.81 19.62
CA ASP A 131 8.65 37.87 18.70
C ASP A 131 8.64 37.39 17.23
N THR A 132 9.65 36.59 16.84
CA THR A 132 9.72 36.00 15.49
C THR A 132 8.60 34.97 15.28
N THR A 133 8.39 34.08 16.25
CA THR A 133 7.30 33.08 16.21
C THR A 133 5.93 33.74 16.05
N LEU A 134 5.69 34.87 16.74
CA LEU A 134 4.42 35.59 16.63
C LEU A 134 4.25 36.32 15.29
N LYS A 135 5.35 36.81 14.69
CA LYS A 135 5.33 37.39 13.33
C LYS A 135 5.03 36.32 12.28
N ASP A 136 5.64 35.15 12.41
CA ASP A 136 5.40 34.00 11.53
C ASP A 136 3.97 33.49 11.66
N LEU A 137 3.45 33.40 12.89
CA LEU A 137 2.05 33.08 13.16
C LEU A 137 1.09 34.07 12.49
N ALA A 138 1.39 35.37 12.58
CA ALA A 138 0.58 36.40 11.93
C ALA A 138 0.60 36.26 10.40
N ARG A 139 1.78 36.02 9.81
CA ARG A 139 1.95 35.84 8.37
C ARG A 139 1.22 34.58 7.86
N ALA A 140 1.36 33.45 8.55
CA ALA A 140 0.65 32.22 8.21
C ALA A 140 -0.87 32.41 8.29
N ALA A 141 -1.37 33.13 9.29
CA ALA A 141 -2.79 33.43 9.43
C ALA A 141 -3.30 34.35 8.31
N GLU A 142 -2.50 35.32 7.86
CA GLU A 142 -2.84 36.20 6.75
C GLU A 142 -2.92 35.41 5.42
N ILE A 143 -1.92 34.57 5.14
CA ILE A 143 -1.92 33.70 3.96
C ILE A 143 -3.13 32.75 4.00
N SER A 144 -3.42 32.16 5.16
CA SER A 144 -4.59 31.29 5.38
C SER A 144 -5.93 32.00 5.20
N ALA A 145 -6.00 33.29 5.54
CA ALA A 145 -7.22 34.08 5.35
C ALA A 145 -7.45 34.45 3.88
N VAL A 146 -6.37 34.68 3.11
CA VAL A 146 -6.44 35.04 1.68
C VAL A 146 -6.62 33.80 0.80
N PHE A 147 -5.98 32.68 1.15
CA PHE A 147 -6.01 31.43 0.41
C PHE A 147 -6.49 30.29 1.31
N PRO A 148 -7.81 30.14 1.59
CA PRO A 148 -8.32 29.15 2.55
C PRO A 148 -7.86 27.70 2.30
N ASN A 149 -7.50 27.38 1.05
CA ASN A 149 -7.12 26.06 0.57
C ASN A 149 -5.61 25.94 0.24
N TRP A 150 -4.75 26.83 0.74
CA TRP A 150 -3.31 26.80 0.39
C TRP A 150 -2.62 25.46 0.72
N ARG A 151 -3.15 24.74 1.72
CA ARG A 151 -2.67 23.42 2.14
C ARG A 151 -2.82 22.34 1.07
N ASP A 152 -3.65 22.58 0.07
CA ASP A 152 -3.83 21.65 -1.04
C ASP A 152 -2.65 21.70 -2.03
N SER A 153 -1.85 22.77 -1.99
CA SER A 153 -0.80 23.06 -2.97
C SER A 153 0.58 23.30 -2.37
N VAL A 154 0.69 23.62 -1.08
CA VAL A 154 1.95 24.00 -0.43
C VAL A 154 2.06 23.34 0.95
N ASP A 155 3.22 22.72 1.23
CA ASP A 155 3.53 22.17 2.55
C ASP A 155 3.61 23.27 3.62
N SER A 156 3.21 22.95 4.86
CA SER A 156 3.19 23.94 5.96
C SER A 156 4.58 24.47 6.30
N GLY A 157 5.62 23.64 6.19
CA GLY A 157 7.01 24.02 6.45
C GLY A 157 7.59 24.98 5.40
N GLU A 158 7.08 24.93 4.17
CA GLU A 158 7.56 25.76 3.06
C GLU A 158 6.80 27.08 2.93
N LEU A 159 5.57 27.16 3.42
CA LEU A 159 4.67 28.31 3.23
C LEU A 159 5.29 29.67 3.60
N LEU A 160 6.02 29.72 4.72
CA LEU A 160 6.62 30.96 5.23
C LEU A 160 7.91 31.35 4.49
N THR A 161 8.51 30.42 3.74
CA THR A 161 9.74 30.67 2.96
C THR A 161 9.45 31.26 1.58
N LEU A 162 8.23 31.07 1.07
CA LEU A 162 7.81 31.55 -0.25
C LEU A 162 7.61 33.07 -0.29
N SER A 163 8.09 33.70 -1.37
CA SER A 163 7.84 35.12 -1.64
C SER A 163 6.39 35.36 -2.07
N SER A 164 5.88 36.59 -1.93
CA SER A 164 4.51 36.94 -2.33
C SER A 164 4.22 36.68 -3.81
N SER A 165 5.22 36.76 -4.70
CA SER A 165 5.07 36.43 -6.12
C SER A 165 4.96 34.93 -6.37
N GLN A 166 5.72 34.11 -5.63
CA GLN A 166 5.63 32.64 -5.72
C GLN A 166 4.31 32.12 -5.13
N LEU A 167 3.84 32.72 -4.03
CA LEU A 167 2.53 32.41 -3.46
C LEU A 167 1.41 32.74 -4.46
N ALA A 168 1.49 33.87 -5.17
CA ALA A 168 0.50 34.21 -6.19
C ALA A 168 0.53 33.23 -7.38
N GLU A 169 1.71 32.79 -7.80
CA GLU A 169 1.86 31.81 -8.89
C GLU A 169 1.33 30.42 -8.52
N LEU A 170 1.60 29.96 -7.29
CA LEU A 170 1.20 28.63 -6.80
C LEU A 170 -0.26 28.57 -6.33
N LEU A 171 -0.78 29.65 -5.74
CA LEU A 171 -2.07 29.66 -5.05
C LEU A 171 -3.16 30.48 -5.76
N ALA A 172 -2.81 31.33 -6.73
CA ALA A 172 -3.77 32.09 -7.53
C ALA A 172 -3.22 32.49 -8.92
N PRO A 173 -2.87 31.53 -9.78
CA PRO A 173 -2.31 31.79 -11.11
C PRO A 173 -3.20 32.69 -11.99
N ASP A 174 -4.52 32.66 -11.76
CA ASP A 174 -5.51 33.48 -12.50
C ASP A 174 -5.43 34.99 -12.21
N LEU A 175 -4.75 35.42 -11.15
CA LEU A 175 -4.67 36.82 -10.74
C LEU A 175 -3.46 37.58 -11.30
N ILE A 176 -2.57 36.92 -12.07
CA ILE A 176 -1.35 37.53 -12.63
C ILE A 176 -1.64 38.12 -14.03
N PRO A 177 -1.78 39.45 -14.19
CA PRO A 177 -2.04 40.04 -15.50
C PRO A 177 -0.69 40.21 -16.22
N GLY A 178 -0.40 39.35 -17.20
CA GLY A 178 0.79 39.50 -18.06
C GLY A 178 1.54 38.23 -18.44
N SER A 179 1.11 37.05 -18.01
CA SER A 179 1.60 35.77 -18.54
C SER A 179 0.99 35.49 -19.93
N THR A 180 1.38 36.30 -20.91
CA THR A 180 1.14 35.99 -22.33
C THR A 180 2.30 35.16 -22.85
N GLY A 181 2.08 33.84 -22.96
CA GLY A 181 3.04 32.88 -23.52
C GLY A 181 2.40 31.56 -23.92
N SER A 182 1.40 31.61 -24.82
CA SER A 182 0.87 30.52 -25.67
C SER A 182 0.54 29.16 -25.02
N SER A 183 -0.73 28.92 -24.75
CA SER A 183 -1.54 27.96 -25.53
C SER A 183 -2.99 28.06 -25.09
N SER A 184 -3.89 28.08 -26.07
CA SER A 184 -5.32 28.12 -25.87
C SER A 184 -5.85 26.79 -25.33
N SER A 185 -6.46 26.85 -24.16
CA SER A 185 -7.63 26.05 -23.76
C SER A 185 -7.44 24.53 -23.68
N GLY A 186 -6.96 24.08 -22.51
CA GLY A 186 -7.48 22.90 -21.83
C GLY A 186 -7.89 23.34 -20.43
N SER A 187 -9.13 23.13 -20.04
CA SER A 187 -9.55 23.29 -18.65
C SER A 187 -8.71 22.35 -17.81
N GLN A 188 -7.62 22.84 -17.20
CA GLN A 188 -7.00 22.13 -16.08
C GLN A 188 -8.07 22.08 -15.00
N ALA A 189 -8.76 20.95 -14.94
CA ALA A 189 -9.61 20.63 -13.81
C ALA A 189 -8.72 20.75 -12.59
N ASN A 190 -9.05 21.67 -11.68
CA ASN A 190 -8.49 21.67 -10.34
C ASN A 190 -8.94 20.34 -9.72
N ILE A 191 -8.12 19.29 -9.84
CA ILE A 191 -8.42 17.97 -9.31
C ILE A 191 -7.84 17.98 -7.89
N PRO A 192 -8.68 18.13 -6.86
CA PRO A 192 -8.20 18.10 -5.49
C PRO A 192 -7.51 16.77 -5.23
N SER A 193 -6.40 16.79 -4.49
CA SER A 193 -5.71 15.57 -4.07
C SER A 193 -6.69 14.68 -3.30
N TYR A 194 -6.62 13.37 -3.52
CA TYR A 194 -7.50 12.39 -2.89
C TYR A 194 -6.77 11.06 -2.66
N TYR A 195 -7.29 10.28 -1.72
CA TYR A 195 -6.88 8.91 -1.43
C TYR A 195 -8.08 8.11 -0.91
N TYR A 196 -7.89 6.80 -0.75
CA TYR A 196 -8.88 5.89 -0.20
C TYR A 196 -8.32 5.21 1.05
N GLN A 197 -9.04 5.25 2.16
CA GLN A 197 -8.67 4.59 3.41
C GLN A 197 -9.93 4.31 4.24
N LEU A 198 -10.09 3.06 4.67
CA LEU A 198 -11.07 2.70 5.69
C LEU A 198 -10.40 2.77 7.05
N THR A 199 -10.89 3.61 7.96
CA THR A 199 -10.33 3.69 9.32
C THR A 199 -11.08 2.76 10.27
N ASP A 200 -10.45 2.37 11.39
CA ASP A 200 -11.15 1.64 12.47
C ASP A 200 -12.40 2.39 12.96
N ASN A 201 -12.35 3.72 12.98
CA ASN A 201 -13.50 4.55 13.33
C ASN A 201 -14.64 4.39 12.31
N ASP A 202 -14.33 4.30 11.02
CA ASP A 202 -15.32 4.10 9.96
C ASP A 202 -16.00 2.71 10.06
N LEU A 203 -15.25 1.68 10.47
CA LEU A 203 -15.77 0.34 10.72
C LEU A 203 -16.58 0.27 12.03
N ASN A 204 -16.09 0.88 13.12
CA ASN A 204 -16.77 0.89 14.42
C ASN A 204 -18.11 1.65 14.38
N ARG A 205 -18.21 2.71 13.56
CA ARG A 205 -19.46 3.46 13.34
C ARG A 205 -20.57 2.62 12.71
N GLN A 206 -20.23 1.50 12.05
CA GLN A 206 -21.22 0.66 11.38
C GLN A 206 -22.21 -0.01 12.34
N ALA A 207 -21.80 -0.32 13.56
CA ALA A 207 -22.71 -0.83 14.59
C ALA A 207 -23.80 0.20 14.91
N THR A 208 -23.41 1.47 15.05
CA THR A 208 -24.33 2.59 15.30
C THR A 208 -25.25 2.83 14.10
N LEU A 209 -24.72 2.79 12.88
CA LEU A 209 -25.52 2.92 11.65
C LEU A 209 -26.53 1.78 11.47
N THR A 210 -26.15 0.56 11.83
CA THR A 210 -27.04 -0.61 11.82
C THR A 210 -28.14 -0.47 12.86
N ALA A 211 -27.81 0.01 14.07
CA ALA A 211 -28.80 0.29 15.11
C ALA A 211 -29.78 1.39 14.67
N LEU A 212 -29.29 2.41 13.95
CA LEU A 212 -30.11 3.49 13.41
C LEU A 212 -31.09 2.99 12.33
N THR A 213 -30.63 2.12 11.43
CA THR A 213 -31.51 1.49 10.42
C THR A 213 -32.51 0.52 11.06
N ALA A 214 -32.13 -0.18 12.12
CA ALA A 214 -33.04 -1.02 12.90
C ALA A 214 -34.13 -0.19 13.62
N LEU A 215 -33.77 1.00 14.13
CA LEU A 215 -34.72 1.94 14.74
C LEU A 215 -35.82 2.37 13.76
N GLY A 216 -35.48 2.52 12.47
CA GLY A 216 -36.43 2.76 11.38
C GLY A 216 -37.56 1.74 11.26
N LYS A 217 -37.30 0.49 11.68
CA LYS A 217 -38.25 -0.62 11.60
C LYS A 217 -39.12 -0.78 12.86
N GLN A 218 -38.86 0.01 13.91
CA GLN A 218 -39.56 -0.08 15.19
C GLN A 218 -40.67 0.98 15.31
N GLN A 219 -41.74 0.63 16.01
CA GLN A 219 -42.85 1.54 16.32
C GLN A 219 -42.86 1.87 17.82
N PHE A 220 -43.08 3.13 18.15
CA PHE A 220 -43.03 3.64 19.52
C PHE A 220 -44.37 4.19 19.97
N SER A 221 -44.75 3.92 21.22
CA SER A 221 -45.96 4.49 21.83
C SER A 221 -45.79 5.94 22.26
N GLN A 222 -44.56 6.41 22.46
CA GLN A 222 -44.26 7.79 22.90
C GLN A 222 -43.21 8.43 21.99
N ARG A 223 -43.48 9.64 21.50
CA ARG A 223 -42.56 10.42 20.65
C ARG A 223 -41.19 10.65 21.31
N ASN A 224 -41.18 10.93 22.61
CA ASN A 224 -39.96 11.27 23.34
C ASN A 224 -39.00 10.07 23.48
N GLU A 225 -39.53 8.85 23.52
CA GLU A 225 -38.73 7.63 23.58
C GLU A 225 -37.96 7.43 22.28
N LEU A 226 -38.64 7.54 21.14
CA LEU A 226 -38.01 7.53 19.82
C LEU A 226 -36.98 8.67 19.67
N TYR A 227 -37.34 9.89 20.07
CA TYR A 227 -36.45 11.04 19.98
C TYR A 227 -35.16 10.85 20.80
N ASN A 228 -35.27 10.38 22.05
CA ASN A 228 -34.10 10.16 22.91
C ASN A 228 -33.19 9.04 22.37
N GLN A 229 -33.76 7.95 21.86
CA GLN A 229 -32.98 6.88 21.22
C GLN A 229 -32.29 7.37 19.95
N LEU A 230 -32.99 8.14 19.12
CA LEU A 230 -32.41 8.74 17.91
C LEU A 230 -31.26 9.71 18.24
N VAL A 231 -31.44 10.61 19.22
CA VAL A 231 -30.39 11.53 19.68
C VAL A 231 -29.17 10.75 20.17
N THR A 232 -29.37 9.68 20.96
CA THR A 232 -28.28 8.87 21.50
C THR A 232 -27.46 8.21 20.38
N LEU A 233 -28.13 7.62 19.38
CA LEU A 233 -27.45 6.99 18.25
C LEU A 233 -26.77 8.01 17.33
N ILE A 234 -27.36 9.19 17.14
CA ILE A 234 -26.76 10.28 16.35
C ILE A 234 -25.52 10.86 17.04
N ASP A 235 -25.53 10.98 18.36
CA ASP A 235 -24.36 11.41 19.15
C ASP A 235 -23.24 10.36 19.10
N GLN A 236 -23.58 9.06 19.16
CA GLN A 236 -22.65 7.94 19.05
C GLN A 236 -21.99 7.80 17.66
N LEU A 237 -22.52 8.43 16.62
CA LEU A 237 -21.88 8.44 15.30
C LEU A 237 -20.60 9.27 15.29
N ASP A 238 -20.45 10.22 16.21
CA ASP A 238 -19.30 11.14 16.30
C ASP A 238 -18.99 11.82 14.94
N VAL A 239 -20.04 12.26 14.24
CA VAL A 239 -19.94 13.01 12.97
C VAL A 239 -20.47 14.42 13.16
N THR A 240 -19.76 15.40 12.60
CA THR A 240 -20.22 16.80 12.62
C THR A 240 -21.03 17.07 11.36
N PHE A 241 -22.35 17.22 11.51
CA PHE A 241 -23.25 17.45 10.38
C PHE A 241 -23.26 18.91 9.94
N ASN A 242 -23.14 19.16 8.64
CA ASN A 242 -23.25 20.50 8.07
C ASN A 242 -24.18 20.50 6.84
N PRO A 243 -25.38 21.10 6.90
CA PRO A 243 -26.01 21.72 8.08
C PRO A 243 -26.41 20.67 9.14
N ALA A 244 -26.67 21.12 10.37
CA ALA A 244 -27.11 20.24 11.45
C ALA A 244 -28.41 19.50 11.08
N LEU A 245 -28.51 18.19 11.40
CA LEU A 245 -29.72 17.42 11.15
C LEU A 245 -30.87 17.92 12.04
N ASP A 246 -31.99 18.30 11.44
CA ASP A 246 -33.24 18.51 12.17
C ASP A 246 -33.91 17.16 12.47
N LEU A 247 -33.57 16.59 13.63
CA LEU A 247 -34.05 15.29 14.09
C LEU A 247 -35.58 15.20 14.18
N ASN A 248 -36.28 16.32 14.32
CA ASN A 248 -37.73 16.33 14.40
C ASN A 248 -38.39 16.05 13.05
N SER A 249 -37.72 16.40 11.94
CA SER A 249 -38.23 16.21 10.59
C SER A 249 -38.34 14.74 10.18
N PHE A 250 -37.63 13.85 10.87
CA PHE A 250 -37.60 12.41 10.58
C PHE A 250 -38.62 11.60 11.42
N ILE A 251 -39.36 12.22 12.34
CA ILE A 251 -40.32 11.51 13.20
C ILE A 251 -41.73 11.69 12.67
N GLN A 252 -42.37 10.60 12.27
CA GLN A 252 -43.73 10.58 11.75
C GLN A 252 -44.71 9.95 12.75
N SER A 253 -45.96 10.40 12.74
CA SER A 253 -47.07 9.78 13.47
C SER A 253 -47.99 9.01 12.52
N GLN A 254 -48.40 7.81 12.92
CA GLN A 254 -49.43 7.01 12.24
C GLN A 254 -50.59 6.76 13.18
N SER A 255 -51.82 6.96 12.68
CA SER A 255 -53.05 6.62 13.39
C SER A 255 -53.55 5.25 12.94
N ILE A 256 -53.69 4.29 13.87
CA ILE A 256 -54.27 2.98 13.57
C ILE A 256 -55.80 3.09 13.69
N ASP A 257 -56.52 2.99 12.57
CA ASP A 257 -57.97 2.82 12.56
C ASP A 257 -58.33 1.36 12.89
N GLN A 258 -58.88 1.11 14.08
CA GLN A 258 -59.45 -0.19 14.44
C GLN A 258 -60.76 -0.43 13.68
N THR A 259 -60.70 -1.06 12.50
CA THR A 259 -61.88 -1.79 11.99
C THR A 259 -62.07 -3.05 12.83
N THR A 260 -63.06 -2.98 13.70
CA THR A 260 -63.42 -4.07 14.62
C THR A 260 -64.14 -5.18 13.84
N GLN A 261 -63.58 -6.39 13.78
CA GLN A 261 -64.40 -7.60 13.66
C GLN A 261 -64.41 -8.28 15.04
N SER A 262 -65.45 -7.96 15.81
CA SER A 262 -65.72 -8.57 17.12
C SER A 262 -66.59 -9.80 16.89
N ASN A 263 -66.07 -10.97 17.21
CA ASN A 263 -66.89 -12.06 17.74
C ASN A 263 -66.33 -12.38 19.13
N SER A 264 -67.14 -12.08 20.16
CA SER A 264 -66.89 -12.52 21.52
C SER A 264 -67.32 -13.98 21.66
N GLU A 265 -66.52 -14.78 22.36
CA GLU A 265 -67.04 -15.68 23.39
C GLU A 265 -65.99 -15.89 24.49
N THR A 266 -66.51 -16.02 25.70
CA THR A 266 -65.88 -15.84 27.02
C THR A 266 -65.38 -17.17 27.57
N GLU A 267 -64.20 -17.23 28.21
CA GLU A 267 -64.06 -17.84 29.54
C GLU A 267 -62.67 -17.63 30.17
N SER A 268 -62.69 -17.60 31.50
CA SER A 268 -61.69 -17.10 32.44
C SER A 268 -60.50 -18.04 32.65
N THR A 269 -59.36 -17.55 33.15
CA THR A 269 -58.79 -17.90 34.47
C THR A 269 -57.52 -17.09 34.75
N THR A 270 -57.47 -16.56 35.97
CA THR A 270 -56.42 -15.77 36.62
C THR A 270 -55.10 -16.54 36.80
N THR A 271 -53.94 -15.89 36.60
CA THR A 271 -52.78 -16.09 37.48
C THR A 271 -51.95 -14.82 37.55
N SER A 272 -51.83 -14.29 38.76
CA SER A 272 -51.00 -13.15 39.14
C SER A 272 -49.52 -13.53 39.14
N GLN A 273 -48.64 -12.66 38.65
CA GLN A 273 -47.26 -12.59 39.15
C GLN A 273 -46.76 -11.14 39.07
N THR A 274 -46.74 -10.48 40.23
CA THR A 274 -45.96 -9.28 40.48
C THR A 274 -44.56 -9.70 40.89
N SER A 275 -43.60 -9.14 40.18
CA SER A 275 -42.17 -9.13 40.42
C SER A 275 -41.82 -8.64 41.82
N LYS A 276 -40.74 -9.16 42.42
CA LYS A 276 -39.75 -8.29 43.08
C LYS A 276 -38.40 -8.98 43.32
N ASN A 277 -37.40 -8.12 43.18
CA ASN A 277 -35.95 -8.29 43.25
C ASN A 277 -35.39 -8.65 44.64
N SER A 278 -34.09 -8.99 44.56
CA SER A 278 -32.96 -8.75 45.47
C SER A 278 -32.59 -9.82 46.53
N ASP A 279 -31.40 -10.38 46.32
CA ASP A 279 -30.26 -10.58 47.23
C ASP A 279 -30.52 -10.64 48.74
N ALA A 280 -30.15 -11.76 49.37
CA ALA A 280 -28.83 -11.91 50.04
C ALA A 280 -28.81 -13.11 51.01
N THR A 281 -27.68 -13.82 51.00
CA THR A 281 -27.00 -14.51 52.12
C THR A 281 -27.66 -15.69 52.86
N ASP A 282 -26.95 -16.82 52.71
CA ASP A 282 -26.37 -17.66 53.76
C ASP A 282 -27.11 -18.93 54.23
N SER A 283 -26.29 -19.98 54.35
CA SER A 283 -26.40 -21.17 55.20
C SER A 283 -27.34 -22.33 54.82
N GLY A 284 -26.72 -23.43 54.36
CA GLY A 284 -26.73 -24.66 55.17
C GLY A 284 -27.70 -25.80 54.81
N SER A 285 -27.16 -26.76 54.06
CA SER A 285 -27.20 -28.22 54.33
C SER A 285 -28.47 -29.08 54.05
N SER A 286 -28.15 -30.25 53.47
CA SER A 286 -28.81 -31.57 53.55
C SER A 286 -29.94 -31.83 52.54
N SER A 287 -29.70 -32.52 51.42
CA SER A 287 -29.51 -33.99 51.23
C SER A 287 -30.79 -34.81 51.33
N ASP A 288 -31.22 -35.38 50.18
CA ASP A 288 -31.69 -36.77 49.95
C ASP A 288 -32.59 -36.83 48.70
N THR A 289 -32.55 -37.78 47.76
CA THR A 289 -31.69 -38.94 47.46
C THR A 289 -31.99 -39.34 45.99
N THR A 290 -31.00 -39.93 45.30
CA THR A 290 -31.06 -40.97 44.24
C THR A 290 -32.28 -41.06 43.27
N THR A 291 -32.12 -41.08 41.95
CA THR A 291 -31.50 -42.14 41.12
C THR A 291 -31.44 -41.59 39.67
N GLY A 292 -30.33 -41.65 38.93
CA GLY A 292 -29.85 -42.85 38.23
C GLY A 292 -30.64 -43.07 36.92
N SER A 293 -30.33 -42.33 35.86
CA SER A 293 -29.48 -42.75 34.73
C SER A 293 -30.10 -43.84 33.83
N GLY A 294 -30.07 -43.60 32.51
CA GLY A 294 -29.99 -44.73 31.57
C GLY A 294 -30.41 -44.48 30.13
N SER A 295 -29.40 -44.14 29.31
CA SER A 295 -29.18 -44.70 27.95
C SER A 295 -30.02 -44.12 26.80
N ARG A 296 -29.48 -43.32 25.87
CA ARG A 296 -28.44 -43.53 24.82
C ARG A 296 -28.85 -44.44 23.65
N SER A 297 -28.41 -43.98 22.48
CA SER A 297 -28.13 -44.67 21.20
C SER A 297 -29.34 -45.02 20.33
N SER A 298 -29.31 -44.96 19.00
CA SER A 298 -28.53 -44.30 17.93
C SER A 298 -29.01 -44.96 16.62
N SER A 299 -28.74 -44.36 15.46
CA SER A 299 -28.72 -45.00 14.12
C SER A 299 -30.09 -45.42 13.55
N SER A 300 -30.39 -45.40 12.25
CA SER A 300 -29.69 -45.00 11.03
C SER A 300 -30.66 -45.17 9.86
N SER A 301 -30.50 -44.32 8.84
CA SER A 301 -30.58 -44.64 7.40
C SER A 301 -31.82 -45.34 6.78
N SER A 302 -32.31 -44.69 5.73
CA SER A 302 -32.40 -45.19 4.33
C SER A 302 -33.78 -45.33 3.67
N SER A 303 -33.93 -44.53 2.62
CA SER A 303 -34.24 -44.93 1.24
C SER A 303 -35.68 -45.07 0.73
N SER A 304 -35.77 -44.82 -0.59
CA SER A 304 -36.82 -45.11 -1.59
C SER A 304 -37.90 -44.03 -1.75
N SER A 305 -37.96 -43.21 -2.82
CA SER A 305 -38.00 -43.42 -4.29
C SER A 305 -39.41 -43.62 -4.85
N SER A 306 -39.79 -42.79 -5.84
CA SER A 306 -40.75 -42.98 -6.96
C SER A 306 -41.68 -41.75 -7.10
N SER A 307 -41.42 -40.81 -8.02
CA SER A 307 -41.83 -40.80 -9.44
C SER A 307 -43.35 -40.75 -9.66
N SER A 308 -43.87 -39.66 -10.24
CA SER A 308 -44.45 -39.61 -11.60
C SER A 308 -45.48 -38.48 -11.83
N THR A 309 -45.24 -37.76 -12.94
CA THR A 309 -46.21 -37.27 -13.97
C THR A 309 -47.26 -36.19 -13.69
N SER A 310 -46.95 -34.98 -14.19
CA SER A 310 -47.63 -34.21 -15.26
C SER A 310 -49.16 -34.13 -15.35
N SER A 311 -49.68 -32.88 -15.36
CA SER A 311 -50.62 -32.37 -16.38
C SER A 311 -50.99 -30.89 -16.16
N THR A 312 -50.63 -30.02 -17.12
CA THR A 312 -51.26 -28.72 -17.49
C THR A 312 -52.61 -28.98 -18.19
N PRO A 313 -53.39 -27.97 -18.70
CA PRO A 313 -53.43 -26.51 -18.48
C PRO A 313 -54.88 -25.99 -18.26
N SER A 314 -55.08 -24.68 -18.01
CA SER A 314 -56.23 -23.92 -18.54
C SER A 314 -56.12 -22.41 -18.30
N SER A 315 -56.64 -21.70 -19.30
CA SER A 315 -56.53 -20.29 -19.69
C SER A 315 -57.70 -19.40 -19.23
N ALA A 316 -57.59 -18.11 -19.60
CA ALA A 316 -58.66 -17.11 -19.85
C ALA A 316 -59.08 -16.23 -18.64
N SER A 317 -59.36 -14.92 -18.71
CA SER A 317 -59.22 -13.77 -19.63
C SER A 317 -60.28 -12.74 -19.20
N SER A 318 -59.98 -11.42 -19.19
CA SER A 318 -60.87 -10.25 -19.47
C SER A 318 -60.45 -9.05 -18.61
N SER A 319 -59.90 -7.91 -19.07
CA SER A 319 -60.27 -6.90 -20.07
C SER A 319 -61.31 -5.85 -19.64
N SER A 320 -60.90 -4.58 -19.79
CA SER A 320 -61.69 -3.33 -20.00
C SER A 320 -62.33 -2.69 -18.75
N SER A 321 -62.45 -1.36 -18.59
CA SER A 321 -62.48 -0.23 -19.53
C SER A 321 -62.28 1.14 -18.83
N ASN A 322 -61.73 2.10 -19.59
CA ASN A 322 -61.63 3.55 -19.35
C ASN A 322 -62.98 4.26 -19.10
N THR A 323 -62.96 5.45 -18.46
CA THR A 323 -63.41 6.74 -19.07
C THR A 323 -63.13 7.96 -18.17
N ASP A 324 -62.64 9.03 -18.80
CA ASP A 324 -62.45 10.42 -18.35
C ASP A 324 -63.75 11.17 -18.02
N SER A 325 -63.66 12.24 -17.21
CA SER A 325 -63.99 13.63 -17.61
C SER A 325 -64.03 14.62 -16.42
N THR A 326 -63.08 15.56 -16.45
CA THR A 326 -63.17 17.04 -16.29
C THR A 326 -64.46 17.70 -15.76
N ALA A 327 -64.34 18.62 -14.78
CA ALA A 327 -64.66 20.06 -14.93
C ALA A 327 -64.52 20.87 -13.63
N SER A 328 -64.14 22.13 -13.84
CA SER A 328 -63.66 23.19 -12.95
C SER A 328 -64.76 24.00 -12.26
N SER A 329 -64.43 24.65 -11.13
CA SER A 329 -64.84 26.04 -10.86
C SER A 329 -64.02 26.68 -9.73
N THR A 330 -63.42 27.81 -10.07
CA THR A 330 -62.70 28.79 -9.25
C THR A 330 -63.64 29.74 -8.51
N SER A 331 -63.19 30.27 -7.36
CA SER A 331 -63.35 31.69 -7.03
C SER A 331 -62.43 32.11 -5.88
N ASP A 332 -61.68 33.17 -6.17
CA ASP A 332 -60.74 33.92 -5.31
C ASP A 332 -61.42 34.62 -4.12
N SER A 333 -60.64 34.93 -3.08
CA SER A 333 -60.35 36.32 -2.68
C SER A 333 -59.49 36.39 -1.42
N SER A 334 -58.30 36.95 -1.61
CA SER A 334 -57.31 37.38 -0.62
C SER A 334 -57.67 38.71 0.04
N SER A 335 -57.25 38.91 1.30
CA SER A 335 -56.63 40.18 1.73
C SER A 335 -55.95 40.07 3.11
N SER A 336 -54.70 40.53 3.13
CA SER A 336 -53.83 40.99 4.24
C SER A 336 -54.54 41.93 5.24
N SER A 337 -54.04 42.31 6.41
CA SER A 337 -52.68 42.74 6.83
C SER A 337 -52.77 43.02 8.35
N THR A 338 -51.81 42.57 9.16
CA THR A 338 -50.74 43.39 9.79
C THR A 338 -51.22 44.39 10.85
N GLU A 339 -50.81 44.20 12.12
CA GLU A 339 -49.86 45.07 12.85
C GLU A 339 -49.95 44.87 14.38
N SER A 340 -48.84 44.37 14.92
CA SER A 340 -48.00 45.01 15.95
C SER A 340 -48.66 45.65 17.18
N SER A 341 -48.20 45.26 18.38
CA SER A 341 -47.10 45.97 19.07
C SER A 341 -47.13 45.75 20.60
N THR A 342 -45.95 45.38 21.15
CA THR A 342 -45.27 45.93 22.36
C THR A 342 -45.99 45.88 23.72
N THR A 343 -45.39 45.58 24.87
CA THR A 343 -43.99 45.66 25.35
C THR A 343 -43.95 45.18 26.82
N SER A 344 -42.83 44.57 27.23
CA SER A 344 -42.02 44.86 28.45
C SER A 344 -42.65 44.92 29.84
N ASP A 345 -41.99 44.63 30.96
CA ASP A 345 -40.67 44.12 31.38
C ASP A 345 -40.78 43.96 32.92
N GLY A 346 -39.92 43.16 33.58
CA GLY A 346 -39.85 43.21 35.06
C GLY A 346 -39.10 42.08 35.80
N GLU A 347 -37.79 42.00 35.60
CA GLU A 347 -36.70 41.83 36.59
C GLU A 347 -36.73 40.83 37.79
N SER A 348 -35.71 39.94 37.76
CA SER A 348 -34.57 39.76 38.70
C SER A 348 -34.66 38.98 40.03
N ASN A 349 -33.95 37.83 40.02
CA ASN A 349 -32.91 37.30 40.93
C ASN A 349 -33.06 37.31 42.48
N SER A 350 -32.87 36.15 43.13
CA SER A 350 -31.60 35.75 43.81
C SER A 350 -31.74 34.53 44.75
N ASP A 351 -30.78 33.60 44.60
CA ASP A 351 -30.08 32.67 45.51
C ASP A 351 -30.61 32.27 46.91
N THR A 352 -30.57 30.96 47.23
CA THR A 352 -29.56 30.27 48.10
C THR A 352 -30.12 29.05 48.89
N ASN A 353 -29.30 27.99 48.87
CA ASN A 353 -29.23 26.69 49.57
C ASN A 353 -29.92 26.38 50.94
N GLN A 354 -30.10 25.04 51.09
CA GLN A 354 -29.87 24.14 52.25
C GLN A 354 -31.06 23.54 53.05
N GLN A 355 -31.37 22.27 52.72
CA GLN A 355 -31.21 21.06 53.55
C GLN A 355 -31.92 20.93 54.92
N THR A 356 -32.94 20.05 55.01
CA THR A 356 -33.18 18.98 56.04
C THR A 356 -34.63 18.46 55.88
N ALA A 357 -34.82 17.16 55.59
CA ALA A 357 -35.11 16.04 56.51
C ALA A 357 -36.59 15.95 56.97
N ASP A 358 -37.22 14.86 56.53
CA ASP A 358 -38.24 14.02 57.20
C ASP A 358 -39.47 14.68 57.85
N ASP A 359 -40.67 14.35 57.35
CA ASP A 359 -41.62 13.52 58.11
C ASP A 359 -42.91 13.25 57.32
N GLY A 360 -43.41 12.02 57.48
CA GLY A 360 -44.55 11.50 56.73
C GLY A 360 -45.91 12.05 57.14
N LYS A 361 -46.85 12.05 56.17
CA LYS A 361 -48.27 11.89 56.47
C LYS A 361 -49.04 11.31 55.29
N SER A 362 -49.45 10.05 55.47
CA SER A 362 -50.56 9.45 54.74
C SER A 362 -51.86 10.17 55.14
N VAL A 363 -52.57 10.74 54.16
CA VAL A 363 -54.01 10.96 54.22
C VAL A 363 -54.61 10.55 52.89
N THR A 364 -55.51 9.58 52.96
CA THR A 364 -56.43 9.16 51.90
C THR A 364 -57.54 10.20 51.77
N GLU A 365 -57.79 10.72 50.57
CA GLU A 365 -59.13 11.17 50.16
C GLU A 365 -59.40 10.74 48.72
N SER A 366 -60.49 9.98 48.56
CA SER A 366 -61.07 9.59 47.28
C SER A 366 -61.67 10.79 46.57
N SER A 367 -61.60 10.80 45.23
CA SER A 367 -62.64 11.42 44.39
C SER A 367 -62.63 10.87 42.96
N THR A 368 -63.63 10.03 42.71
CA THR A 368 -64.49 10.04 41.52
C THR A 368 -63.87 9.72 40.15
N THR A 369 -64.17 8.52 39.67
CA THR A 369 -64.03 8.10 38.28
C THR A 369 -65.03 8.85 37.38
N ALA A 370 -64.53 9.54 36.37
CA ALA A 370 -65.30 9.88 35.17
C ALA A 370 -64.67 9.13 33.99
N THR A 371 -65.21 7.94 33.69
CA THR A 371 -64.82 7.16 32.51
C THR A 371 -65.59 7.66 31.29
N THR A 372 -65.07 8.68 30.62
CA THR A 372 -65.34 8.85 29.18
C THR A 372 -64.41 7.90 28.43
N LYS A 373 -64.95 6.77 27.94
CA LYS A 373 -64.28 5.99 26.89
C LYS A 373 -64.34 6.79 25.59
N THR A 374 -63.41 7.72 25.44
CA THR A 374 -62.97 8.17 24.12
C THR A 374 -61.96 7.14 23.65
N THR A 375 -62.33 6.28 22.71
CA THR A 375 -61.36 5.47 21.97
C THR A 375 -60.58 6.42 21.09
N ALA A 376 -59.58 7.08 21.67
CA ALA A 376 -58.64 7.88 20.90
C ALA A 376 -57.87 6.94 19.98
N PRO A 377 -57.63 7.32 18.70
CA PRO A 377 -56.80 6.51 17.82
C PRO A 377 -55.44 6.28 18.50
N LEU A 378 -54.97 5.02 18.50
CA LEU A 378 -53.61 4.73 18.96
C LEU A 378 -52.66 5.40 17.96
N ILE A 379 -52.02 6.48 18.39
CA ILE A 379 -50.99 7.16 17.61
C ILE A 379 -49.67 6.45 17.90
N THR A 380 -49.12 5.78 16.90
CA THR A 380 -47.77 5.21 16.95
C THR A 380 -46.80 6.14 16.24
N TRP A 381 -45.60 6.27 16.78
CA TRP A 381 -44.53 7.08 16.21
C TRP A 381 -43.52 6.16 15.53
N GLN A 382 -43.09 6.52 14.33
CA GLN A 382 -42.09 5.79 13.56
C GLN A 382 -41.09 6.78 12.96
N LEU A 383 -39.87 6.31 12.77
CA LEU A 383 -38.81 7.05 12.08
C LEU A 383 -38.97 6.87 10.56
N ASP A 384 -38.90 7.97 9.82
CA ASP A 384 -38.77 7.96 8.36
C ASP A 384 -37.37 7.50 7.99
N SER A 385 -37.22 6.18 7.81
CA SER A 385 -35.93 5.55 7.51
C SER A 385 -35.34 6.03 6.20
N ASP A 386 -36.18 6.34 5.20
CA ASP A 386 -35.75 6.74 3.88
C ASP A 386 -35.29 8.20 3.88
N ALA A 387 -36.01 9.09 4.56
CA ALA A 387 -35.58 10.47 4.74
C ALA A 387 -34.28 10.57 5.55
N LEU A 388 -34.13 9.75 6.60
CA LEU A 388 -32.91 9.71 7.40
C LEU A 388 -31.73 9.13 6.60
N ALA A 389 -31.94 8.03 5.87
CA ALA A 389 -30.91 7.46 5.00
C ALA A 389 -30.45 8.46 3.94
N ASN A 390 -31.38 9.18 3.28
CA ASN A 390 -31.06 10.25 2.35
C ASN A 390 -30.29 11.41 3.01
N ALA A 391 -30.61 11.76 4.25
CA ALA A 391 -29.91 12.81 5.00
C ALA A 391 -28.48 12.39 5.36
N LEU A 392 -28.26 11.12 5.73
CA LEU A 392 -26.94 10.55 6.01
C LEU A 392 -26.08 10.44 4.74
N GLN A 393 -26.66 9.99 3.63
CA GLN A 393 -25.97 9.93 2.34
C GLN A 393 -25.51 11.31 1.86
N LYS A 394 -26.33 12.36 2.07
CA LYS A 394 -25.91 13.75 1.80
C LYS A 394 -24.71 14.22 2.63
N GLN A 395 -24.41 13.51 3.71
CA GLN A 395 -23.28 13.78 4.60
C GLN A 395 -22.13 12.77 4.37
N ASN A 396 -22.18 12.00 3.26
CA ASN A 396 -21.24 10.93 2.90
C ASN A 396 -21.13 9.80 3.95
N ILE A 397 -22.21 9.53 4.67
CA ILE A 397 -22.29 8.44 5.64
C ILE A 397 -23.08 7.30 5.01
N TYR A 398 -22.41 6.18 4.76
CA TYR A 398 -23.01 4.99 4.14
C TYR A 398 -22.93 3.79 5.10
N VAL A 399 -23.93 2.92 5.00
CA VAL A 399 -24.02 1.69 5.80
C VAL A 399 -23.30 0.56 5.06
N VAL A 400 -22.41 -0.13 5.77
CA VAL A 400 -21.69 -1.31 5.28
C VAL A 400 -22.25 -2.56 5.96
N PRO A 401 -22.71 -3.57 5.19
CA PRO A 401 -23.20 -4.83 5.73
C PRO A 401 -22.21 -5.51 6.68
N ALA A 402 -22.73 -6.10 7.76
CA ALA A 402 -21.91 -6.81 8.75
C ALA A 402 -21.11 -7.99 8.15
N SER A 403 -21.59 -8.59 7.05
CA SER A 403 -20.88 -9.64 6.32
C SER A 403 -19.60 -9.13 5.64
N LEU A 404 -19.58 -7.87 5.19
CA LEU A 404 -18.42 -7.26 4.55
C LEU A 404 -17.41 -6.73 5.55
N GLN A 405 -17.87 -6.25 6.72
CA GLN A 405 -16.99 -5.66 7.74
C GLN A 405 -15.83 -6.60 8.12
N LYS A 406 -16.10 -7.88 8.33
CA LYS A 406 -15.06 -8.87 8.67
C LYS A 406 -14.06 -9.09 7.54
N LEU A 407 -14.50 -9.02 6.29
CA LEU A 407 -13.63 -9.16 5.12
C LEU A 407 -12.78 -7.90 4.87
N LEU A 408 -13.21 -6.74 5.40
CA LEU A 408 -12.49 -5.47 5.27
C LEU A 408 -11.42 -5.28 6.35
N GLU A 409 -11.44 -6.07 7.43
CA GLU A 409 -10.46 -5.98 8.53
C GLU A 409 -8.99 -6.03 8.06
N PRO A 410 -8.57 -6.94 7.13
CA PRO A 410 -7.17 -7.03 6.70
C PRO A 410 -6.66 -5.81 5.93
N ILE A 411 -7.58 -5.07 5.29
CA ILE A 411 -7.26 -3.88 4.49
C ILE A 411 -7.62 -2.58 5.22
N ALA A 412 -8.08 -2.66 6.48
CA ALA A 412 -8.36 -1.51 7.32
C ALA A 412 -7.07 -0.74 7.63
N ASN A 413 -7.20 0.58 7.73
CA ASN A 413 -6.14 1.57 7.93
C ASN A 413 -5.06 1.62 6.83
N GLN A 414 -5.12 0.78 5.81
CA GLN A 414 -4.27 0.87 4.63
C GLN A 414 -4.68 2.06 3.75
N VAL A 415 -3.70 2.80 3.25
CA VAL A 415 -3.91 3.97 2.39
C VAL A 415 -3.72 3.58 0.94
N PHE A 416 -4.73 3.78 0.11
CA PHE A 416 -4.73 3.51 -1.33
C PHE A 416 -4.77 4.81 -2.14
N ALA A 417 -3.87 4.94 -3.12
CA ALA A 417 -3.74 6.17 -3.91
C ALA A 417 -4.81 6.34 -5.02
N SER A 418 -5.55 5.28 -5.34
CA SER A 418 -6.63 5.26 -6.33
C SER A 418 -7.74 4.27 -5.96
N GLU A 419 -8.91 4.45 -6.55
CA GLU A 419 -10.05 3.54 -6.40
C GLU A 419 -9.71 2.13 -6.89
N TYR A 420 -8.97 2.04 -8.00
CA TYR A 420 -8.58 0.76 -8.60
C TYR A 420 -7.74 -0.10 -7.66
N LEU A 421 -6.78 0.48 -6.92
CA LEU A 421 -5.98 -0.28 -5.96
C LEU A 421 -6.83 -0.77 -4.78
N MET A 422 -7.76 0.06 -4.30
CA MET A 422 -8.68 -0.36 -3.25
C MET A 422 -9.63 -1.48 -3.73
N GLN A 423 -10.17 -1.37 -4.94
CA GLN A 423 -10.97 -2.44 -5.55
C GLN A 423 -10.16 -3.73 -5.70
N ALA A 424 -8.92 -3.66 -6.16
CA ALA A 424 -8.05 -4.83 -6.24
C ALA A 424 -7.81 -5.48 -4.87
N ALA A 425 -7.65 -4.67 -3.82
CA ALA A 425 -7.55 -5.15 -2.45
C ALA A 425 -8.85 -5.83 -1.97
N MET A 426 -10.00 -5.23 -2.24
CA MET A 426 -11.32 -5.81 -1.93
C MET A 426 -11.55 -7.14 -2.65
N THR A 427 -11.23 -7.22 -3.94
CA THR A 427 -11.36 -8.46 -4.73
C THR A 427 -10.47 -9.56 -4.16
N LEU A 428 -9.25 -9.22 -3.71
CA LEU A 428 -8.35 -10.19 -3.11
C LEU A 428 -8.87 -10.79 -1.80
N GLU A 429 -9.62 -9.99 -1.02
CA GLU A 429 -10.35 -10.46 0.18
C GLU A 429 -11.67 -11.19 -0.16
N GLY A 430 -11.96 -11.41 -1.44
CA GLY A 430 -13.15 -12.13 -1.91
C GLY A 430 -14.43 -11.29 -1.92
N ILE A 431 -14.31 -9.96 -1.92
CA ILE A 431 -15.45 -9.04 -1.98
C ILE A 431 -15.86 -8.79 -3.44
N ASP A 432 -17.15 -8.94 -3.73
CA ASP A 432 -17.72 -8.59 -5.04
C ASP A 432 -17.85 -7.06 -5.18
N THR A 433 -16.93 -6.49 -5.95
CA THR A 433 -16.82 -5.05 -6.23
C THR A 433 -17.93 -4.50 -7.11
N SER A 434 -18.72 -5.35 -7.78
CA SER A 434 -19.85 -4.92 -8.61
C SER A 434 -21.13 -4.64 -7.81
N SER A 435 -21.16 -5.04 -6.53
CA SER A 435 -22.31 -4.87 -5.66
C SER A 435 -22.50 -3.40 -5.23
N SER A 436 -23.75 -2.98 -5.00
CA SER A 436 -24.06 -1.66 -4.45
C SER A 436 -23.44 -1.44 -3.06
N ASP A 437 -23.20 -2.51 -2.31
CA ASP A 437 -22.57 -2.46 -1.00
C ASP A 437 -21.07 -2.15 -1.12
N ALA A 438 -20.39 -2.68 -2.13
CA ALA A 438 -18.99 -2.32 -2.41
C ALA A 438 -18.86 -0.85 -2.83
N GLU A 439 -19.79 -0.32 -3.63
CA GLU A 439 -19.82 1.11 -3.97
C GLU A 439 -19.94 2.00 -2.72
N ASN A 440 -20.78 1.60 -1.76
CA ASN A 440 -20.88 2.30 -0.47
C ASN A 440 -19.57 2.26 0.32
N VAL A 441 -18.86 1.12 0.31
CA VAL A 441 -17.54 1.00 0.95
C VAL A 441 -16.52 1.95 0.32
N LEU A 442 -16.46 2.03 -1.01
CA LEU A 442 -15.56 2.95 -1.73
C LEU A 442 -15.87 4.40 -1.40
N LYS A 443 -17.16 4.78 -1.30
CA LYS A 443 -17.58 6.13 -0.90
C LYS A 443 -17.18 6.49 0.54
N VAL A 444 -17.24 5.54 1.47
CA VAL A 444 -16.80 5.75 2.86
C VAL A 444 -15.27 5.89 2.94
N ALA A 445 -14.56 5.12 2.12
CA ALA A 445 -13.11 5.13 2.09
C ALA A 445 -12.53 6.37 1.40
N TYR A 446 -13.23 6.98 0.45
CA TYR A 446 -12.79 8.19 -0.23
C TYR A 446 -12.53 9.33 0.76
N LYS A 447 -11.29 9.83 0.79
CA LYS A 447 -10.86 10.99 1.57
C LYS A 447 -10.24 12.05 0.65
N SER A 448 -10.60 13.31 0.86
CA SER A 448 -9.98 14.45 0.20
C SER A 448 -8.72 14.90 0.94
N GLY A 449 -7.71 15.37 0.21
CA GLY A 449 -6.44 15.87 0.74
C GLY A 449 -5.28 14.90 0.52
N LEU A 450 -4.14 15.22 1.14
CA LEU A 450 -2.95 14.37 1.11
C LEU A 450 -3.15 13.12 1.98
N ALA A 451 -2.64 12.00 1.47
CA ALA A 451 -2.56 10.75 2.21
C ALA A 451 -1.68 10.91 3.46
N PRO A 452 -2.03 10.29 4.60
CA PRO A 452 -1.17 10.27 5.77
C PRO A 452 0.09 9.44 5.49
N ASP A 453 1.26 9.93 5.94
CA ASP A 453 2.51 9.17 5.79
C ASP A 453 2.51 7.98 6.77
N THR A 454 2.26 6.79 6.22
CA THR A 454 2.13 5.54 6.95
C THR A 454 3.08 4.52 6.33
N SER A 455 4.30 4.42 6.87
CA SER A 455 5.32 3.50 6.35
C SER A 455 5.41 2.26 7.25
N THR A 456 4.77 1.18 6.84
CA THR A 456 5.01 -0.16 7.42
C THR A 456 6.00 -0.91 6.53
N PRO A 457 7.18 -1.30 7.05
CA PRO A 457 8.18 -2.03 6.27
C PRO A 457 7.65 -3.38 5.79
N VAL A 458 7.88 -3.69 4.51
CA VAL A 458 7.59 -5.01 3.94
C VAL A 458 8.71 -5.98 4.32
N VAL A 459 8.35 -7.09 4.96
CA VAL A 459 9.29 -8.12 5.39
C VAL A 459 9.00 -9.43 4.66
N TRP A 460 9.91 -9.80 3.76
CA TRP A 460 9.90 -11.09 3.07
C TRP A 460 10.86 -12.07 3.74
N GLU A 461 10.56 -13.36 3.59
CA GLU A 461 11.43 -14.47 3.93
C GLU A 461 11.46 -15.48 2.77
N ALA A 462 12.57 -16.18 2.60
CA ALA A 462 12.65 -17.29 1.65
C ALA A 462 12.43 -18.62 2.37
N PRO A 463 11.74 -19.60 1.76
CA PRO A 463 11.56 -20.90 2.37
C PRO A 463 12.90 -21.63 2.58
N ALA A 464 12.93 -22.59 3.51
CA ALA A 464 14.11 -23.41 3.72
C ALA A 464 14.47 -24.19 2.44
N GLY A 465 15.73 -24.11 2.04
CA GLY A 465 16.20 -24.75 0.80
C GLY A 465 15.64 -24.12 -0.48
N CYS A 466 15.26 -22.83 -0.43
CA CYS A 466 14.82 -22.10 -1.63
C CYS A 466 15.88 -22.15 -2.73
N GLY A 467 17.16 -21.98 -2.40
CA GLY A 467 18.16 -21.67 -3.41
C GLY A 467 17.86 -20.33 -4.10
N CYS A 468 18.66 -19.94 -5.08
CA CYS A 468 18.34 -18.81 -5.97
C CYS A 468 17.42 -19.23 -7.12
N GLN A 469 16.89 -18.24 -7.85
CA GLN A 469 16.05 -18.42 -9.04
C GLN A 469 16.55 -19.53 -10.00
N ASP A 470 17.84 -19.56 -10.36
CA ASP A 470 18.39 -20.61 -11.25
C ASP A 470 18.70 -21.97 -10.59
N SER A 471 18.34 -22.19 -9.33
CA SER A 471 18.70 -23.42 -8.60
C SER A 471 17.81 -24.60 -9.02
N ARG A 472 16.68 -24.32 -9.67
CA ARG A 472 15.77 -25.31 -10.23
C ARG A 472 15.60 -25.04 -11.72
N ASP A 473 16.01 -26.00 -12.54
CA ASP A 473 15.76 -25.93 -13.97
C ASP A 473 14.24 -26.05 -14.21
N SER A 474 13.67 -25.07 -14.90
CA SER A 474 12.29 -25.17 -15.40
C SER A 474 12.25 -26.05 -16.66
N ILE A 475 11.06 -26.43 -17.11
CA ILE A 475 10.88 -27.13 -18.42
C ILE A 475 11.34 -26.29 -19.62
N PHE A 476 11.58 -24.99 -19.42
CA PHE A 476 12.06 -24.04 -20.41
C PHE A 476 13.44 -23.48 -20.00
N ASN A 477 14.32 -23.27 -20.98
CA ASN A 477 15.65 -22.71 -20.72
C ASN A 477 15.65 -21.17 -20.67
N ASP A 478 14.72 -20.51 -21.38
CA ASP A 478 14.67 -19.05 -21.54
C ASP A 478 13.31 -18.49 -21.08
N ALA A 479 12.71 -19.08 -20.05
CA ALA A 479 11.43 -18.64 -19.49
C ALA A 479 11.53 -17.32 -18.71
N THR A 480 10.39 -16.64 -18.57
CA THR A 480 10.22 -15.57 -17.59
C THR A 480 9.01 -15.85 -16.71
N PHE A 481 9.25 -16.00 -15.41
CA PHE A 481 8.26 -16.16 -14.36
C PHE A 481 8.13 -14.88 -13.56
N TYR A 482 6.95 -14.27 -13.60
CA TYR A 482 6.69 -12.93 -13.05
C TYR A 482 5.64 -12.97 -11.94
N GLY A 483 5.96 -12.50 -10.74
CA GLY A 483 4.99 -12.45 -9.63
C GLY A 483 4.56 -11.02 -9.29
N PHE A 484 3.27 -10.74 -9.15
CA PHE A 484 2.76 -9.46 -8.66
C PHE A 484 2.57 -9.52 -7.14
N PHE A 485 3.29 -8.69 -6.40
CA PHE A 485 3.16 -8.55 -4.95
C PHE A 485 2.41 -7.24 -4.63
N PRO A 486 1.17 -7.28 -4.14
CA PRO A 486 0.44 -6.08 -3.72
C PRO A 486 1.05 -5.49 -2.45
N TYR A 487 1.33 -4.18 -2.44
CA TYR A 487 2.01 -3.56 -1.29
C TYR A 487 1.20 -3.63 0.01
N TRP A 488 -0.12 -3.72 -0.07
CA TRP A 488 -1.04 -3.82 1.10
C TRP A 488 -1.14 -5.24 1.65
N TYR A 489 -0.61 -6.24 0.94
CA TYR A 489 -0.67 -7.65 1.36
C TYR A 489 0.41 -7.93 2.43
N GLN A 490 0.36 -7.14 3.50
CA GLN A 490 1.26 -7.20 4.64
C GLN A 490 0.51 -7.86 5.80
N SER A 491 0.96 -9.04 6.23
CA SER A 491 0.56 -9.60 7.52
C SER A 491 1.51 -9.11 8.60
N GLU A 492 1.10 -9.18 9.87
CA GLU A 492 2.02 -9.08 11.02
C GLU A 492 3.10 -10.18 10.98
N GLU A 493 2.87 -11.25 10.22
CA GLU A 493 3.81 -12.35 9.98
C GLU A 493 4.62 -12.15 8.68
N GLN A 494 5.88 -12.60 8.71
CA GLN A 494 6.81 -12.55 7.58
C GLN A 494 6.25 -13.30 6.37
N GLN A 495 6.27 -12.67 5.19
CA GLN A 495 5.73 -13.26 3.96
C GLN A 495 6.75 -14.18 3.30
N ILE A 496 6.40 -15.44 3.09
CA ILE A 496 7.29 -16.45 2.50
C ILE A 496 7.20 -16.39 0.97
N ILE A 497 8.28 -15.96 0.31
CA ILE A 497 8.39 -15.87 -1.15
C ILE A 497 9.34 -16.96 -1.67
N ASN A 498 8.85 -17.80 -2.56
CA ASN A 498 9.67 -18.82 -3.22
C ASN A 498 10.41 -18.22 -4.45
N PHE A 499 11.57 -17.63 -4.20
CA PHE A 499 12.39 -17.00 -5.26
C PHE A 499 12.96 -17.98 -6.28
N SER A 500 12.99 -19.29 -5.99
CA SER A 500 13.51 -20.32 -6.90
C SER A 500 12.69 -20.50 -8.19
N GLN A 501 11.54 -19.83 -8.27
CA GLN A 501 10.58 -19.95 -9.37
C GLN A 501 10.11 -18.58 -9.87
N LEU A 502 10.81 -17.51 -9.47
CA LEU A 502 10.45 -16.13 -9.80
C LEU A 502 11.68 -15.40 -10.32
N ASP A 503 11.61 -14.99 -11.58
CA ASP A 503 12.65 -14.19 -12.22
C ASP A 503 12.48 -12.73 -11.87
N ARG A 504 11.22 -12.27 -11.85
CA ARG A 504 10.87 -10.89 -11.54
C ARG A 504 9.67 -10.81 -10.61
N ILE A 505 9.66 -9.78 -9.78
CA ILE A 505 8.57 -9.46 -8.87
C ILE A 505 8.10 -8.04 -9.16
N GLY A 506 6.87 -7.91 -9.67
CA GLY A 506 6.19 -6.64 -9.78
C GLY A 506 5.64 -6.18 -8.45
N PHE A 507 6.26 -5.16 -7.85
CA PHE A 507 5.74 -4.50 -6.67
C PHE A 507 4.55 -3.61 -7.04
N PHE A 508 3.34 -4.10 -6.74
CA PHE A 508 2.08 -3.54 -7.19
C PHE A 508 1.54 -2.51 -6.21
N GLY A 509 1.45 -1.23 -6.65
CA GLY A 509 0.94 -0.16 -5.81
C GLY A 509 1.18 1.28 -6.26
N ALA A 510 2.03 1.54 -7.26
CA ALA A 510 2.25 2.91 -7.72
C ALA A 510 1.07 3.39 -8.58
N VAL A 511 0.76 4.69 -8.48
CA VAL A 511 -0.34 5.31 -9.24
C VAL A 511 0.17 6.57 -9.94
N ALA A 512 0.06 6.59 -11.26
CA ALA A 512 0.14 7.82 -12.04
C ALA A 512 -1.26 8.42 -12.15
N LYS A 513 -1.43 9.67 -11.67
CA LYS A 513 -2.71 10.37 -11.75
C LYS A 513 -2.54 11.85 -12.11
N PRO A 514 -3.55 12.49 -12.73
CA PRO A 514 -3.54 13.92 -12.97
C PRO A 514 -3.49 14.72 -11.66
N SER A 515 -2.81 15.86 -11.70
CA SER A 515 -2.65 16.83 -10.61
C SER A 515 -2.72 18.26 -11.17
N ASN A 516 -2.88 19.24 -10.29
CA ASN A 516 -2.89 20.66 -10.65
C ASN A 516 -1.60 21.12 -11.34
N SER A 517 -0.48 20.45 -11.06
CA SER A 517 0.84 20.72 -11.65
C SER A 517 1.18 19.84 -12.87
N GLY A 518 0.24 19.06 -13.40
CA GLY A 518 0.47 18.08 -14.48
C GLY A 518 0.35 16.64 -13.98
N SER A 519 1.27 15.76 -14.37
CA SER A 519 1.30 14.38 -13.90
C SER A 519 1.89 14.25 -12.48
N LEU A 520 1.31 13.37 -11.68
CA LEU A 520 1.82 13.00 -10.35
C LEU A 520 1.94 11.49 -10.25
N LEU A 521 3.15 11.02 -9.93
CA LEU A 521 3.41 9.64 -9.53
C LEU A 521 3.36 9.52 -8.01
N VAL A 522 2.36 8.80 -7.50
CA VAL A 522 2.26 8.44 -6.09
C VAL A 522 2.88 7.06 -5.90
N LEU A 523 3.95 6.99 -5.13
CA LEU A 523 4.66 5.75 -4.80
C LEU A 523 3.98 5.02 -3.63
N PRO A 524 4.09 3.68 -3.56
CA PRO A 524 3.70 2.92 -2.38
C PRO A 524 4.42 3.44 -1.12
N PRO A 525 3.78 3.46 0.06
CA PRO A 525 4.39 4.01 1.26
C PRO A 525 5.71 3.35 1.69
N ASN A 526 5.90 2.09 1.32
CA ASN A 526 7.09 1.30 1.61
C ASN A 526 8.14 1.31 0.48
N TRP A 527 7.91 2.05 -0.62
CA TRP A 527 8.87 2.21 -1.71
C TRP A 527 9.69 3.49 -1.49
N LYS A 528 10.63 3.40 -0.56
CA LYS A 528 11.49 4.52 -0.16
C LYS A 528 12.93 4.03 0.02
N PRO A 529 13.96 4.89 -0.13
CA PRO A 529 15.36 4.46 -0.12
C PRO A 529 15.89 4.13 1.29
N GLU A 530 15.07 4.23 2.35
CA GLU A 530 15.54 3.91 3.70
C GLU A 530 15.85 2.41 3.88
N PRO A 531 16.80 2.06 4.77
CA PRO A 531 17.20 0.67 4.98
C PRO A 531 16.07 -0.27 5.39
N ASP A 532 15.09 0.21 6.16
CA ASP A 532 13.95 -0.59 6.63
C ASP A 532 12.98 -0.91 5.49
N ASN A 533 12.77 0.05 4.59
CA ASN A 533 11.88 -0.08 3.43
C ASN A 533 12.52 -0.83 2.26
N THR A 534 13.84 -0.98 2.23
CA THR A 534 14.55 -1.66 1.13
C THR A 534 14.94 -3.12 1.42
N GLN A 535 14.59 -3.66 2.60
CA GLN A 535 15.00 -5.02 2.98
C GLN A 535 14.46 -6.10 2.04
N PHE A 536 13.19 -5.98 1.62
CA PHE A 536 12.56 -6.93 0.71
C PHE A 536 13.22 -6.95 -0.67
N ILE A 537 13.60 -5.77 -1.20
CA ILE A 537 14.33 -5.62 -2.48
C ILE A 537 15.70 -6.29 -2.38
N ARG A 538 16.42 -6.04 -1.28
CA ARG A 538 17.73 -6.68 -1.02
C ARG A 538 17.61 -8.19 -0.96
N LEU A 539 16.53 -8.71 -0.35
CA LEU A 539 16.29 -10.14 -0.28
C LEU A 539 16.04 -10.74 -1.68
N ALA A 540 15.21 -10.10 -2.50
CA ALA A 540 14.96 -10.52 -3.88
C ALA A 540 16.26 -10.57 -4.69
N HIS A 541 17.05 -9.49 -4.69
CA HIS A 541 18.36 -9.44 -5.37
C HIS A 541 19.34 -10.50 -4.88
N ARG A 542 19.29 -10.78 -3.57
CA ARG A 542 20.09 -11.83 -2.94
C ARG A 542 19.75 -13.20 -3.54
N TYR A 543 18.48 -13.47 -3.83
CA TYR A 543 18.02 -14.68 -4.49
C TYR A 543 17.94 -14.63 -6.02
N ARG A 544 18.38 -13.51 -6.62
CA ARG A 544 18.39 -13.24 -8.08
C ARG A 544 17.03 -13.01 -8.71
N SER A 545 16.04 -12.63 -7.92
CA SER A 545 14.80 -12.10 -8.46
C SER A 545 14.90 -10.57 -8.56
N GLU A 546 14.54 -10.04 -9.71
CA GLU A 546 14.49 -8.59 -9.97
C GLU A 546 13.17 -8.00 -9.46
N VAL A 547 13.15 -6.73 -9.09
CA VAL A 547 11.97 -6.05 -8.54
C VAL A 547 11.57 -4.88 -9.43
N ASP A 548 10.38 -4.97 -10.00
CA ASP A 548 9.81 -3.96 -10.90
C ASP A 548 8.76 -3.12 -10.17
N LEU A 549 8.72 -1.82 -10.42
CA LEU A 549 7.64 -0.96 -9.94
C LEU A 549 6.43 -1.08 -10.88
N VAL A 550 5.28 -1.55 -10.38
CA VAL A 550 4.06 -1.62 -11.19
C VAL A 550 3.26 -0.34 -10.99
N VAL A 551 3.06 0.38 -12.10
CA VAL A 551 2.43 1.69 -12.14
C VAL A 551 1.07 1.58 -12.81
N THR A 552 0.05 2.01 -12.08
CA THR A 552 -1.36 1.95 -12.49
C THR A 552 -1.89 3.35 -12.75
N THR A 553 -3.04 3.44 -13.41
CA THR A 553 -3.83 4.68 -13.51
C THR A 553 -5.24 4.46 -12.97
N PRO A 554 -5.96 5.52 -12.56
CA PRO A 554 -7.41 5.46 -12.43
C PRO A 554 -8.04 4.91 -13.72
N ARG A 555 -9.13 4.14 -13.58
CA ARG A 555 -9.78 3.43 -14.71
C ARG A 555 -10.84 4.26 -15.42
N ASP A 556 -11.25 5.36 -14.83
CA ASP A 556 -12.31 6.27 -15.29
C ASP A 556 -11.76 7.55 -15.95
N LEU A 557 -10.47 7.56 -16.32
CA LEU A 557 -9.85 8.73 -16.95
C LEU A 557 -10.48 9.06 -18.29
N THR A 558 -10.78 10.35 -18.50
CA THR A 558 -11.18 10.84 -19.82
C THR A 558 -10.00 10.81 -20.80
N LEU A 559 -10.28 10.80 -22.10
CA LEU A 559 -9.24 10.86 -23.15
C LEU A 559 -8.27 12.04 -22.94
N VAL A 560 -8.79 13.20 -22.55
CA VAL A 560 -7.98 14.42 -22.33
C VAL A 560 -7.08 14.22 -21.12
N SER A 561 -7.63 13.76 -19.99
CA SER A 561 -6.89 13.51 -18.76
C SER A 561 -5.80 12.46 -18.94
N LEU A 562 -6.06 11.40 -19.71
CA LEU A 562 -5.04 10.38 -20.02
C LEU A 562 -3.92 10.95 -20.89
N ILE A 563 -4.25 11.75 -21.91
CA ILE A 563 -3.22 12.37 -22.77
C ILE A 563 -2.35 13.36 -21.98
N GLU A 564 -2.96 14.16 -21.10
CA GLU A 564 -2.23 15.09 -20.24
C GLU A 564 -1.34 14.38 -19.21
N LEU A 565 -1.73 13.18 -18.77
CA LEU A 565 -0.93 12.35 -17.86
C LEU A 565 0.34 11.78 -18.53
N LEU A 566 0.29 11.49 -19.84
CA LEU A 566 1.38 10.89 -20.61
C LEU A 566 2.40 11.94 -21.05
N ASP A 567 3.01 12.62 -20.08
CA ASP A 567 3.94 13.72 -20.29
C ASP A 567 5.40 13.37 -19.91
N LYS A 568 6.31 14.31 -20.16
CA LYS A 568 7.73 14.16 -19.80
C LYS A 568 7.97 14.16 -18.29
N PRO A 569 7.34 15.04 -17.48
CA PRO A 569 7.44 14.97 -16.02
C PRO A 569 7.12 13.59 -15.43
N LEU A 570 6.16 12.86 -15.98
CA LEU A 570 5.88 11.50 -15.54
C LEU A 570 7.05 10.56 -15.84
N ILE A 571 7.67 10.68 -17.03
CA ILE A 571 8.86 9.89 -17.40
C ILE A 571 9.99 10.15 -16.41
N ASP A 572 10.27 11.42 -16.11
CA ASP A 572 11.34 11.79 -15.18
C ASP A 572 11.06 11.22 -13.77
N GLN A 573 9.81 11.36 -13.26
CA GLN A 573 9.39 10.77 -11.98
C GLN A 573 9.52 9.24 -11.95
N LEU A 574 9.19 8.56 -13.05
CA LEU A 574 9.29 7.10 -13.17
C LEU A 574 10.74 6.62 -13.13
N VAL A 575 11.65 7.30 -13.83
CA VAL A 575 13.08 6.98 -13.83
C VAL A 575 13.67 7.22 -12.43
N ASP A 576 13.36 8.37 -11.83
CA ASP A 576 13.81 8.73 -10.48
C ASP A 576 13.28 7.78 -9.40
N ALA A 577 12.10 7.19 -9.60
CA ALA A 577 11.50 6.24 -8.67
C ALA A 577 12.24 4.89 -8.62
N ILE A 578 12.95 4.50 -9.69
CA ILE A 578 13.65 3.21 -9.73
C ILE A 578 15.16 3.36 -9.60
N ASP A 579 15.77 4.45 -10.07
CA ASP A 579 17.23 4.59 -10.17
C ASP A 579 17.92 4.92 -8.84
N GLN A 580 17.16 5.16 -7.78
CA GLN A 580 17.75 5.48 -6.47
C GLN A 580 18.68 4.34 -6.01
N PRO A 581 19.88 4.65 -5.51
CA PRO A 581 20.82 3.62 -5.11
C PRO A 581 20.29 2.86 -3.89
N LEU A 582 20.27 1.52 -3.99
CA LEU A 582 19.91 0.64 -2.88
C LEU A 582 20.95 0.81 -1.77
N ASP A 583 20.49 1.06 -0.53
CA ASP A 583 21.25 1.36 0.70
C ASP A 583 22.78 1.14 0.59
N SER A 584 23.51 2.16 1.01
CA SER A 584 24.96 2.33 1.14
C SER A 584 25.78 1.22 1.84
N SER A 585 25.19 0.06 2.10
CA SER A 585 25.88 -1.13 2.59
C SER A 585 27.20 -1.35 1.83
N PHE A 586 28.24 -1.71 2.59
CA PHE A 586 29.60 -1.86 2.06
C PHE A 586 29.67 -2.80 0.85
N ILE A 587 28.88 -3.88 0.87
CA ILE A 587 28.83 -4.87 -0.21
C ILE A 587 28.34 -4.23 -1.52
N ASN A 588 27.26 -3.44 -1.48
CA ASN A 588 26.71 -2.77 -2.66
C ASN A 588 27.70 -1.75 -3.25
N ARG A 589 28.40 -1.00 -2.40
CA ARG A 589 29.46 -0.05 -2.82
C ARG A 589 30.69 -0.73 -3.42
N MET A 590 31.00 -1.95 -2.98
CA MET A 590 32.14 -2.71 -3.48
C MET A 590 31.86 -3.42 -4.80
N LYS A 591 30.59 -3.64 -5.19
CA LYS A 591 30.26 -4.35 -6.45
C LYS A 591 30.98 -3.73 -7.65
N PRO A 592 30.88 -2.41 -7.93
CA PRO A 592 31.54 -1.82 -9.09
C PRO A 592 33.06 -1.94 -9.05
N ILE A 593 33.67 -1.83 -7.86
CA ILE A 593 35.12 -1.94 -7.70
C ILE A 593 35.57 -3.37 -8.03
N MET A 594 34.84 -4.37 -7.50
CA MET A 594 35.17 -5.78 -7.69
C MET A 594 34.93 -6.26 -9.11
N THR A 595 33.95 -5.69 -9.80
CA THR A 595 33.65 -5.99 -11.21
C THR A 595 34.38 -5.07 -12.19
N LEU A 596 35.33 -4.24 -11.73
CA LEU A 596 36.08 -3.30 -12.57
C LEU A 596 35.16 -2.33 -13.37
N GLY A 597 34.05 -1.94 -12.77
CA GLY A 597 33.05 -1.04 -13.36
C GLY A 597 32.04 -1.71 -14.28
N ILE A 598 32.07 -3.05 -14.43
CA ILE A 598 31.09 -3.78 -15.27
C ILE A 598 29.70 -3.75 -14.64
N GLU A 599 29.58 -4.01 -13.33
CA GLU A 599 28.30 -3.92 -12.64
C GLU A 599 28.18 -2.58 -11.89
N PRO A 600 27.07 -1.84 -12.06
CA PRO A 600 26.81 -0.61 -11.34
C PRO A 600 26.39 -0.88 -9.88
N VAL A 601 26.23 0.19 -9.11
CA VAL A 601 25.59 0.09 -7.79
C VAL A 601 24.13 -0.33 -8.00
N PRO A 602 23.62 -1.35 -7.29
CA PRO A 602 22.22 -1.75 -7.39
C PRO A 602 21.28 -0.60 -7.06
N SER A 603 20.17 -0.54 -7.77
CA SER A 603 19.11 0.43 -7.62
C SER A 603 17.94 -0.16 -6.81
N ILE A 604 16.99 0.67 -6.37
CA ILE A 604 15.78 0.20 -5.66
C ILE A 604 14.79 -0.50 -6.58
N GLY A 605 14.79 -0.19 -7.88
CA GLY A 605 14.04 -0.93 -8.90
C GLY A 605 14.93 -1.44 -10.04
N ASP A 606 14.46 -2.50 -10.68
CA ASP A 606 15.07 -3.15 -11.86
C ASP A 606 14.18 -3.02 -13.11
N GLY A 607 13.03 -2.35 -13.00
CA GLY A 607 12.13 -2.14 -14.11
C GLY A 607 10.84 -1.43 -13.73
N ILE A 608 10.05 -1.10 -14.76
CA ILE A 608 8.74 -0.48 -14.66
C ILE A 608 7.75 -1.35 -15.42
N THR A 609 6.62 -1.65 -14.80
CA THR A 609 5.50 -2.35 -15.44
C THR A 609 4.30 -1.42 -15.50
N LEU A 610 3.85 -1.07 -16.71
CA LEU A 610 2.73 -0.17 -16.93
C LEU A 610 1.41 -0.94 -17.02
N ASP A 611 0.47 -0.64 -16.12
CA ASP A 611 -0.91 -1.15 -16.11
C ASP A 611 -1.89 0.02 -16.30
N ILE A 612 -1.95 0.52 -17.52
CA ILE A 612 -2.74 1.71 -17.90
C ILE A 612 -3.95 1.26 -18.71
N ASP A 613 -5.13 1.84 -18.41
CA ASP A 613 -6.31 1.60 -19.26
C ASP A 613 -6.24 2.45 -20.53
N LEU A 614 -6.14 1.78 -21.68
CA LEU A 614 -6.03 2.40 -23.00
C LEU A 614 -7.35 2.35 -23.78
N SER A 615 -8.45 1.90 -23.17
CA SER A 615 -9.77 1.74 -23.80
C SER A 615 -10.32 3.03 -24.41
N VAL A 616 -9.93 4.19 -23.88
CA VAL A 616 -10.33 5.52 -24.38
C VAL A 616 -9.55 5.97 -25.62
N LEU A 617 -8.41 5.33 -25.95
CA LEU A 617 -7.55 5.70 -27.08
C LEU A 617 -8.06 5.10 -28.40
N LYS A 618 -9.15 5.65 -28.93
CA LYS A 618 -9.84 5.09 -30.11
C LYS A 618 -9.34 5.56 -31.47
N THR A 619 -8.52 6.61 -31.50
CA THR A 619 -8.02 7.21 -32.76
C THR A 619 -6.55 6.91 -32.98
N SER A 620 -6.11 6.79 -34.23
CA SER A 620 -4.70 6.58 -34.55
C SER A 620 -3.80 7.66 -33.93
N GLN A 621 -4.22 8.93 -33.94
CA GLN A 621 -3.48 10.02 -33.29
C GLN A 621 -3.33 9.81 -31.78
N SER A 622 -4.43 9.49 -31.07
CA SER A 622 -4.38 9.25 -29.63
C SER A 622 -3.57 8.00 -29.27
N GLN A 623 -3.61 6.96 -30.11
CA GLN A 623 -2.83 5.73 -29.91
C GLN A 623 -1.33 5.98 -30.07
N GLN A 624 -0.93 6.82 -31.04
CA GLN A 624 0.48 7.17 -31.24
C GLN A 624 1.08 7.97 -30.07
N ILE A 625 0.26 8.70 -29.30
CA ILE A 625 0.73 9.40 -28.09
C ILE A 625 1.28 8.40 -27.08
N PHE A 626 0.52 7.33 -26.79
CA PHE A 626 0.97 6.29 -25.86
C PHE A 626 2.19 5.52 -26.39
N ILE A 627 2.19 5.15 -27.68
CA ILE A 627 3.35 4.47 -28.29
C ILE A 627 4.62 5.33 -28.20
N THR A 628 4.48 6.65 -28.41
CA THR A 628 5.58 7.60 -28.27
C THR A 628 6.02 7.72 -26.82
N PHE A 629 5.09 7.83 -25.88
CA PHE A 629 5.39 7.86 -24.45
C PHE A 629 6.20 6.63 -24.00
N VAL A 630 5.78 5.42 -24.36
CA VAL A 630 6.52 4.18 -24.02
C VAL A 630 7.93 4.17 -24.62
N ARG A 631 8.08 4.66 -25.85
CA ARG A 631 9.40 4.77 -26.52
C ARG A 631 10.31 5.79 -25.83
N GLU A 632 9.78 6.97 -25.47
CA GLU A 632 10.53 8.00 -24.75
C GLU A 632 10.90 7.55 -23.34
N LEU A 633 10.01 6.83 -22.65
CA LEU A 633 10.31 6.20 -21.36
C LEU A 633 11.45 5.18 -21.49
N LYS A 634 11.38 4.28 -22.48
CA LYS A 634 12.47 3.31 -22.71
C LYS A 634 13.78 4.02 -23.08
N PHE A 635 13.72 5.08 -23.87
CA PHE A 635 14.88 5.91 -24.18
C PHE A 635 15.52 6.48 -22.91
N ALA A 636 14.72 7.05 -22.01
CA ALA A 636 15.18 7.62 -20.74
C ALA A 636 15.81 6.55 -19.83
N LEU A 637 15.21 5.36 -19.76
CA LEU A 637 15.76 4.22 -19.01
C LEU A 637 17.14 3.80 -19.55
N LEU A 638 17.25 3.58 -20.86
CA LEU A 638 18.53 3.19 -21.49
C LEU A 638 19.60 4.27 -21.34
N LYS A 639 19.21 5.55 -21.33
CA LYS A 639 20.13 6.66 -21.04
C LYS A 639 20.67 6.60 -19.63
N GLN A 640 19.83 6.25 -18.66
CA GLN A 640 20.25 6.09 -17.27
C GLN A 640 21.23 4.92 -17.07
N GLU A 641 21.10 3.87 -17.89
CA GLU A 641 22.03 2.74 -17.93
C GLU A 641 23.40 3.10 -18.53
N GLY A 642 23.54 4.27 -19.15
CA GLY A 642 24.76 4.69 -19.83
C GLY A 642 24.83 4.28 -21.30
N SER A 643 23.69 3.99 -21.95
CA SER A 643 23.64 3.62 -23.36
C SER A 643 23.92 4.80 -24.31
N ASP A 644 24.71 4.54 -25.35
CA ASP A 644 25.16 5.53 -26.36
C ASP A 644 24.09 5.87 -27.42
N ILE A 645 22.84 5.45 -27.25
CA ILE A 645 21.75 5.67 -28.22
C ILE A 645 21.52 7.17 -28.44
N ALA A 646 21.52 7.64 -29.69
CA ALA A 646 21.45 9.07 -30.00
C ALA A 646 20.02 9.62 -30.06
N SER A 647 19.02 8.78 -30.36
CA SER A 647 17.62 9.18 -30.57
C SER A 647 16.65 8.14 -30.06
N SER A 648 15.46 8.58 -29.64
CA SER A 648 14.38 7.69 -29.21
C SER A 648 13.86 6.79 -30.34
N SER A 649 14.04 7.17 -31.62
CA SER A 649 13.63 6.35 -32.77
C SER A 649 14.39 5.03 -32.92
N ASP A 650 15.60 4.96 -32.37
CA ASP A 650 16.51 3.82 -32.53
C ASP A 650 16.39 2.83 -31.35
N VAL A 651 15.45 3.08 -30.44
CA VAL A 651 15.25 2.28 -29.23
C VAL A 651 14.64 0.94 -29.57
N VAL A 652 15.28 -0.12 -29.08
CA VAL A 652 14.80 -1.50 -29.15
C VAL A 652 15.07 -2.15 -27.80
N ALA A 653 14.10 -2.90 -27.27
CA ALA A 653 14.29 -3.64 -26.03
C ALA A 653 15.22 -4.85 -26.24
N SER A 654 16.07 -5.12 -25.24
CA SER A 654 16.97 -6.27 -25.22
C SER A 654 16.73 -7.11 -23.95
N PRO A 655 16.88 -8.44 -24.02
CA PRO A 655 16.85 -9.30 -22.83
C PRO A 655 17.93 -8.99 -21.78
N HIS A 656 18.91 -8.15 -22.11
CA HIS A 656 20.03 -7.78 -21.25
C HIS A 656 19.96 -6.32 -20.76
N ASP A 657 18.83 -5.64 -20.98
CA ASP A 657 18.62 -4.30 -20.44
C ASP A 657 18.65 -4.36 -18.91
N ARG A 658 19.24 -3.35 -18.26
CA ARG A 658 19.24 -3.28 -16.79
C ARG A 658 17.85 -2.91 -16.26
N TYR A 659 17.17 -1.99 -16.91
CA TYR A 659 15.82 -1.56 -16.56
C TYR A 659 14.82 -2.10 -17.57
N PHE A 660 13.99 -3.06 -17.12
CA PHE A 660 12.92 -3.58 -17.97
C PHE A 660 11.78 -2.57 -18.06
N LEU A 661 11.16 -2.53 -19.24
CA LEU A 661 9.89 -1.84 -19.44
C LEU A 661 8.86 -2.88 -19.87
N ASN A 662 7.88 -3.14 -19.03
CA ASN A 662 6.83 -4.11 -19.27
C ASN A 662 5.48 -3.41 -19.40
N VAL A 663 4.53 -4.04 -20.08
CA VAL A 663 3.15 -3.54 -20.21
C VAL A 663 2.16 -4.65 -19.91
N VAL A 664 1.16 -4.34 -19.09
CA VAL A 664 0.01 -5.23 -18.83
C VAL A 664 -1.04 -5.01 -19.91
N ILE A 665 -1.47 -6.11 -20.53
CA ILE A 665 -2.45 -6.12 -21.62
C ILE A 665 -3.68 -6.90 -21.17
N PRO A 666 -4.87 -6.27 -21.10
CA PRO A 666 -6.11 -6.96 -20.80
C PRO A 666 -6.56 -7.85 -21.97
N ALA A 667 -6.72 -9.15 -21.73
CA ALA A 667 -7.03 -10.13 -22.77
C ALA A 667 -8.41 -9.88 -23.42
N ASN A 668 -9.43 -9.54 -22.63
CA ASN A 668 -10.77 -9.23 -23.13
C ASN A 668 -10.78 -8.06 -24.14
N GLN A 669 -9.94 -7.03 -23.94
CA GLN A 669 -9.86 -5.88 -24.85
C GLN A 669 -9.23 -6.24 -26.19
N VAL A 670 -8.25 -7.15 -26.21
CA VAL A 670 -7.67 -7.71 -27.44
C VAL A 670 -8.72 -8.52 -28.21
N LEU A 671 -9.55 -9.28 -27.48
CA LEU A 671 -10.55 -10.20 -28.04
C LEU A 671 -11.88 -9.52 -28.41
N SER A 672 -12.11 -8.27 -27.99
CA SER A 672 -13.36 -7.53 -28.19
C SER A 672 -13.80 -7.37 -29.66
N GLY A 673 -12.88 -7.50 -30.61
CA GLY A 673 -13.14 -7.30 -32.04
C GLY A 673 -13.36 -5.84 -32.45
N ASP A 674 -13.21 -4.89 -31.52
CA ASP A 674 -13.33 -3.45 -31.80
C ASP A 674 -12.12 -2.96 -32.62
N SER A 675 -12.34 -2.65 -33.89
CA SER A 675 -11.32 -2.11 -34.80
C SER A 675 -10.83 -0.71 -34.44
N SER A 676 -11.44 -0.06 -33.45
CA SER A 676 -10.97 1.22 -32.89
C SER A 676 -10.18 1.04 -31.59
N SER A 677 -10.16 -0.16 -31.00
CA SER A 677 -9.39 -0.46 -29.79
C SER A 677 -7.90 -0.19 -29.98
N PHE A 678 -7.22 0.27 -28.93
CA PHE A 678 -5.76 0.36 -28.93
C PHE A 678 -5.11 -1.02 -29.14
N TYR A 679 -5.72 -2.09 -28.61
CA TYR A 679 -5.15 -3.43 -28.50
C TYR A 679 -5.24 -4.25 -29.81
N GLN A 680 -4.91 -3.62 -30.92
CA GLN A 680 -4.76 -4.25 -32.23
C GLN A 680 -3.33 -4.74 -32.45
N PHE A 681 -3.17 -5.76 -33.29
CA PHE A 681 -1.88 -6.39 -33.54
C PHE A 681 -0.79 -5.39 -33.95
N ASP A 682 -1.08 -4.42 -34.83
CA ASP A 682 -0.10 -3.43 -35.28
C ASP A 682 0.43 -2.56 -34.12
N ASN A 683 -0.46 -2.14 -33.21
CA ASN A 683 -0.08 -1.37 -32.03
C ASN A 683 0.68 -2.23 -31.01
N LEU A 684 0.25 -3.48 -30.79
CA LEU A 684 0.95 -4.43 -29.94
C LEU A 684 2.36 -4.75 -30.46
N ASN A 685 2.51 -4.90 -31.77
CA ASN A 685 3.81 -5.07 -32.41
C ASN A 685 4.69 -3.82 -32.27
N ALA A 686 4.11 -2.62 -32.37
CA ALA A 686 4.84 -1.36 -32.20
C ALA A 686 5.38 -1.20 -30.77
N ILE A 687 4.58 -1.51 -29.74
CA ILE A 687 5.05 -1.46 -28.34
C ILE A 687 5.96 -2.65 -27.99
N GLY A 688 5.75 -3.83 -28.58
CA GLY A 688 6.59 -5.01 -28.36
C GLY A 688 8.06 -4.80 -28.78
N GLN A 689 8.32 -3.89 -29.71
CA GLN A 689 9.69 -3.53 -30.10
C GLN A 689 10.46 -2.76 -29.02
N VAL A 690 9.76 -2.04 -28.15
CA VAL A 690 10.34 -1.15 -27.12
C VAL A 690 10.10 -1.65 -25.70
N THR A 691 9.34 -2.74 -25.53
CA THR A 691 9.04 -3.36 -24.24
C THR A 691 9.75 -4.70 -24.10
N ASN A 692 10.14 -5.06 -22.88
CA ASN A 692 10.82 -6.30 -22.57
C ASN A 692 9.80 -7.44 -22.43
N LEU A 693 8.71 -7.21 -21.69
CA LEU A 693 7.63 -8.19 -21.48
C LEU A 693 6.25 -7.58 -21.74
N MET A 694 5.35 -8.40 -22.27
CA MET A 694 3.92 -8.10 -22.38
C MET A 694 3.14 -9.09 -21.53
N ILE A 695 2.58 -8.61 -20.43
CA ILE A 695 1.89 -9.44 -19.45
C ILE A 695 0.41 -9.49 -19.82
N ILE A 696 -0.07 -10.66 -20.25
CA ILE A 696 -1.46 -10.82 -20.68
C ILE A 696 -2.32 -11.16 -19.46
N ARG A 697 -3.16 -10.23 -19.03
CA ARG A 697 -4.06 -10.40 -17.89
C ARG A 697 -5.47 -10.73 -18.36
N PRO A 698 -6.06 -11.89 -17.98
CA PRO A 698 -7.48 -12.11 -18.19
C PRO A 698 -8.28 -11.12 -17.35
N GLN A 699 -9.38 -10.59 -17.90
CA GLN A 699 -10.25 -9.65 -17.17
C GLN A 699 -11.68 -10.15 -17.18
N VAL A 700 -12.33 -10.03 -16.03
CA VAL A 700 -13.66 -10.57 -15.79
C VAL A 700 -14.61 -9.41 -15.56
N ASP A 701 -15.65 -9.31 -16.39
CA ASP A 701 -16.74 -8.35 -16.19
C ASP A 701 -17.73 -8.95 -15.17
N THR A 702 -17.59 -8.56 -13.91
CA THR A 702 -18.43 -9.06 -12.80
C THR A 702 -19.91 -8.65 -12.91
N ALA A 703 -20.25 -7.69 -13.78
CA ALA A 703 -21.63 -7.25 -14.00
C ALA A 703 -22.54 -8.31 -14.66
N ASP A 704 -22.01 -9.14 -15.56
CA ASP A 704 -22.81 -10.08 -16.38
C ASP A 704 -23.11 -11.43 -15.68
N THR A 705 -22.52 -11.70 -14.51
CA THR A 705 -22.74 -12.96 -13.75
C THR A 705 -23.91 -12.88 -12.75
N THR A 706 -24.60 -11.74 -12.65
CA THR A 706 -25.72 -11.51 -11.73
C THR A 706 -27.03 -12.21 -12.13
N GLY A 707 -27.07 -12.85 -13.29
CA GLY A 707 -28.19 -13.68 -13.72
C GLY A 707 -28.14 -15.10 -13.15
N THR A 708 -28.40 -15.29 -11.85
CA THR A 708 -29.19 -16.40 -11.25
C THR A 708 -28.88 -16.47 -9.75
N SER A 709 -29.88 -16.17 -8.93
CA SER A 709 -29.84 -16.29 -7.48
C SER A 709 -29.53 -17.72 -7.02
N GLY A 710 -28.45 -17.89 -6.24
CA GLY A 710 -28.33 -18.97 -5.26
C GLY A 710 -27.40 -20.13 -5.60
N GLN A 711 -26.09 -19.90 -5.72
CA GLN A 711 -25.03 -20.85 -5.36
C GLN A 711 -23.66 -20.14 -5.43
N SER A 712 -23.00 -19.95 -4.29
CA SER A 712 -21.76 -19.19 -4.18
C SER A 712 -20.52 -19.87 -4.79
N ASN A 713 -20.61 -21.15 -5.19
CA ASN A 713 -19.50 -21.87 -5.83
C ASN A 713 -19.59 -21.86 -7.36
N SER A 714 -20.79 -21.70 -7.93
CA SER A 714 -20.97 -21.70 -9.39
C SER A 714 -20.51 -20.39 -10.06
N SER A 715 -20.37 -19.29 -9.30
CA SER A 715 -19.85 -18.03 -9.83
C SER A 715 -18.33 -18.07 -10.01
N GLN A 716 -17.59 -18.57 -9.01
CA GLN A 716 -16.12 -18.59 -9.06
C GLN A 716 -15.58 -19.58 -10.11
N GLU A 717 -16.19 -20.77 -10.23
CA GLU A 717 -15.86 -21.74 -11.29
C GLU A 717 -16.14 -21.17 -12.69
N ALA A 718 -17.28 -20.47 -12.87
CA ALA A 718 -17.61 -19.83 -14.14
C ALA A 718 -16.61 -18.72 -14.51
N ILE A 719 -16.17 -17.93 -13.52
CA ILE A 719 -15.15 -16.90 -13.70
C ILE A 719 -13.80 -17.53 -14.09
N ALA A 720 -13.34 -18.56 -13.35
CA ALA A 720 -12.09 -19.26 -13.67
C ALA A 720 -12.12 -19.89 -15.08
N GLN A 721 -13.28 -20.43 -15.49
CA GLN A 721 -13.48 -20.96 -16.84
C GLN A 721 -13.44 -19.86 -17.92
N GLN A 722 -13.94 -18.66 -17.62
CA GLN A 722 -13.86 -17.50 -18.52
C GLN A 722 -12.41 -17.05 -18.70
N GLU A 723 -11.61 -16.99 -17.63
CA GLU A 723 -10.17 -16.67 -17.73
C GLU A 723 -9.42 -17.69 -18.59
N LEU A 724 -9.67 -18.99 -18.38
CA LEU A 724 -9.10 -20.06 -19.21
C LEU A 724 -9.45 -19.86 -20.69
N THR A 725 -10.71 -19.54 -20.98
CA THR A 725 -11.19 -19.32 -22.34
C THR A 725 -10.51 -18.12 -22.99
N GLN A 726 -10.34 -17.01 -22.25
CA GLN A 726 -9.65 -15.82 -22.77
C GLN A 726 -8.20 -16.11 -23.16
N ILE A 727 -7.47 -16.88 -22.36
CA ILE A 727 -6.07 -17.24 -22.69
C ILE A 727 -6.01 -18.15 -23.93
N GLN A 728 -6.94 -19.10 -24.07
CA GLN A 728 -7.05 -19.95 -25.26
C GLN A 728 -7.37 -19.13 -26.52
N GLU A 729 -8.36 -18.25 -26.43
CA GLU A 729 -8.78 -17.39 -27.54
C GLU A 729 -7.68 -16.38 -27.91
N PHE A 730 -6.96 -15.85 -26.93
CA PHE A 730 -5.81 -14.98 -27.17
C PHE A 730 -4.71 -15.69 -27.96
N HIS A 731 -4.36 -16.92 -27.55
CA HIS A 731 -3.39 -17.73 -28.29
C HIS A 731 -3.84 -17.95 -29.75
N HIS A 732 -5.12 -18.32 -29.94
CA HIS A 732 -5.69 -18.52 -31.27
C HIS A 732 -5.72 -17.22 -32.09
N TRP A 733 -6.11 -16.10 -31.49
CA TRP A 733 -6.10 -14.78 -32.12
C TRP A 733 -4.70 -14.41 -32.60
N LEU A 734 -3.68 -14.58 -31.75
CA LEU A 734 -2.30 -14.24 -32.09
C LEU A 734 -1.73 -15.14 -33.20
N SER A 735 -2.08 -16.43 -33.20
CA SER A 735 -1.64 -17.38 -34.24
C SER A 735 -2.20 -17.04 -35.64
N ASN A 736 -3.35 -16.37 -35.72
CA ASN A 736 -4.06 -16.07 -36.97
C ASN A 736 -3.67 -14.72 -37.61
N GLN A 737 -2.67 -14.02 -37.07
CA GLN A 737 -2.24 -12.73 -37.60
C GLN A 737 -1.47 -12.89 -38.92
N SER A 738 -1.49 -11.86 -39.77
CA SER A 738 -0.89 -11.92 -41.10
C SER A 738 0.65 -11.90 -41.08
N ASP A 739 1.27 -11.15 -40.16
CA ASP A 739 2.72 -11.04 -40.01
C ASP A 739 3.27 -12.08 -39.02
N GLN A 740 3.54 -13.28 -39.55
CA GLN A 740 4.03 -14.41 -38.75
C GLN A 740 5.42 -14.18 -38.13
N LEU A 741 6.27 -13.30 -38.70
CA LEU A 741 7.58 -12.99 -38.13
C LEU A 741 7.45 -12.07 -36.91
N ALA A 742 6.56 -11.09 -36.97
CA ALA A 742 6.23 -10.26 -35.82
C ALA A 742 5.57 -11.11 -34.71
N VAL A 743 4.66 -12.02 -35.08
CA VAL A 743 4.03 -12.97 -34.14
C VAL A 743 5.07 -13.81 -33.39
N GLU A 744 6.05 -14.39 -34.08
CA GLU A 744 7.10 -15.20 -33.43
C GLU A 744 7.88 -14.40 -32.38
N LYS A 745 8.19 -13.13 -32.68
CA LYS A 745 8.89 -12.25 -31.73
C LYS A 745 8.01 -11.93 -30.52
N LEU A 746 6.74 -11.60 -30.74
CA LEU A 746 5.81 -11.28 -29.66
C LEU A 746 5.59 -12.49 -28.75
N PHE A 747 5.49 -13.71 -29.29
CA PHE A 747 5.36 -14.93 -28.46
C PHE A 747 6.50 -15.12 -27.45
N LYS A 748 7.71 -14.65 -27.76
CA LYS A 748 8.87 -14.73 -26.84
C LYS A 748 8.81 -13.69 -25.71
N GLN A 749 8.05 -12.62 -25.89
CA GLN A 749 7.89 -11.53 -24.92
C GLN A 749 6.58 -11.64 -24.11
N ILE A 750 5.63 -12.47 -24.57
CA ILE A 750 4.33 -12.65 -23.94
C ILE A 750 4.46 -13.53 -22.70
N VAL A 751 3.95 -13.01 -21.59
CA VAL A 751 3.87 -13.72 -20.31
C VAL A 751 2.39 -13.72 -19.86
N PRO A 752 1.65 -14.83 -20.03
CA PRO A 752 0.27 -14.91 -19.60
C PRO A 752 0.17 -14.96 -18.07
N MET A 753 -0.76 -14.20 -17.49
CA MET A 753 -1.12 -14.31 -16.08
C MET A 753 -2.02 -15.53 -15.88
N LEU A 754 -1.45 -16.58 -15.27
CA LEU A 754 -2.10 -17.88 -15.12
C LEU A 754 -2.78 -18.04 -13.77
N ILE A 755 -2.24 -17.41 -12.73
CA ILE A 755 -2.82 -17.42 -11.39
C ILE A 755 -3.36 -16.03 -11.12
N THR A 756 -4.65 -15.96 -10.80
CA THR A 756 -5.37 -14.73 -10.44
C THR A 756 -6.06 -14.91 -9.09
N GLU A 757 -6.57 -13.82 -8.53
CA GLU A 757 -7.42 -13.85 -7.34
C GLU A 757 -8.67 -14.72 -7.51
N PHE A 758 -9.16 -14.90 -8.74
CA PHE A 758 -10.37 -15.67 -9.02
C PHE A 758 -10.10 -17.17 -9.16
N ASN A 759 -9.03 -17.57 -9.85
CA ASN A 759 -8.78 -18.98 -10.18
C ASN A 759 -7.87 -19.74 -9.20
N ARG A 760 -7.14 -19.04 -8.32
CA ARG A 760 -6.13 -19.64 -7.42
C ARG A 760 -6.64 -20.73 -6.47
N ASN A 761 -7.96 -20.80 -6.28
CA ASN A 761 -8.62 -21.81 -5.43
C ASN A 761 -9.35 -22.90 -6.25
N SER A 762 -9.31 -22.85 -7.59
CA SER A 762 -10.03 -23.75 -8.49
C SER A 762 -9.08 -24.79 -9.10
N GLU A 763 -8.93 -25.94 -8.44
CA GLU A 763 -7.93 -26.96 -8.81
C GLU A 763 -8.04 -27.42 -10.28
N ILE A 764 -9.27 -27.64 -10.78
CA ILE A 764 -9.49 -28.22 -12.12
C ILE A 764 -9.10 -27.23 -13.21
N GLU A 765 -9.66 -26.03 -13.16
CA GLU A 765 -9.47 -24.96 -14.15
C GLU A 765 -8.02 -24.47 -14.13
N LEU A 766 -7.45 -24.29 -12.94
CA LEU A 766 -6.05 -23.90 -12.77
C LEU A 766 -5.10 -24.97 -13.34
N THR A 767 -5.35 -26.25 -13.09
CA THR A 767 -4.55 -27.34 -13.66
C THR A 767 -4.60 -27.33 -15.19
N GLN A 768 -5.77 -27.10 -15.78
CA GLN A 768 -5.92 -27.01 -17.23
C GLN A 768 -5.17 -25.80 -17.81
N LEU A 769 -5.28 -24.64 -17.15
CA LEU A 769 -4.62 -23.41 -17.57
C LEU A 769 -3.09 -23.52 -17.50
N LEU A 770 -2.55 -24.06 -16.41
CA LEU A 770 -1.10 -24.29 -16.26
C LEU A 770 -0.57 -25.27 -17.32
N ARG A 771 -1.27 -26.38 -17.57
CA ARG A 771 -0.88 -27.34 -18.61
C ARG A 771 -0.93 -26.74 -20.01
N LEU A 772 -1.99 -26.00 -20.33
CA LEU A 772 -2.10 -25.30 -21.62
C LEU A 772 -0.91 -24.35 -21.81
N SER A 773 -0.59 -23.58 -20.78
CA SER A 773 0.51 -22.61 -20.84
C SER A 773 1.86 -23.29 -21.02
N SER A 774 2.10 -24.40 -20.32
CA SER A 774 3.34 -25.19 -20.44
C SER A 774 3.65 -25.70 -21.86
N TRP A 775 2.66 -25.72 -22.76
CA TRP A 775 2.84 -26.11 -24.16
C TRP A 775 2.78 -24.93 -25.13
N SER A 776 2.22 -23.79 -24.70
CA SER A 776 1.84 -22.69 -25.60
C SER A 776 2.66 -21.42 -25.40
N PHE A 777 3.22 -21.22 -24.21
CA PHE A 777 3.95 -20.01 -23.83
C PHE A 777 5.27 -20.35 -23.13
N ILE A 778 6.24 -19.46 -23.23
CA ILE A 778 7.59 -19.65 -22.70
C ILE A 778 7.68 -19.18 -21.23
N GLY A 779 6.72 -18.39 -20.74
CA GLY A 779 6.70 -17.86 -19.38
C GLY A 779 5.33 -17.91 -18.73
N ALA A 780 5.26 -17.47 -17.47
CA ALA A 780 4.01 -17.37 -16.71
C ALA A 780 4.05 -16.22 -15.70
N ALA A 781 2.91 -15.57 -15.49
CA ALA A 781 2.73 -14.56 -14.45
C ALA A 781 1.71 -15.00 -13.40
N TYR A 782 1.88 -14.50 -12.17
CA TYR A 782 1.06 -14.85 -11.02
C TYR A 782 0.65 -13.61 -10.23
N GLN A 783 -0.63 -13.50 -9.88
CA GLN A 783 -1.16 -12.45 -9.03
C GLN A 783 -2.23 -13.00 -8.07
N PRO A 784 -2.10 -12.80 -6.75
CA PRO A 784 -0.94 -12.27 -6.03
C PRO A 784 0.13 -13.34 -5.77
N ILE A 785 1.34 -12.90 -5.45
CA ILE A 785 2.31 -13.68 -4.66
C ILE A 785 2.31 -13.17 -3.20
N PRO A 786 2.54 -14.03 -2.19
CA PRO A 786 2.86 -15.47 -2.27
C PRO A 786 1.70 -16.34 -2.79
N LEU A 787 2.07 -17.46 -3.43
CA LEU A 787 1.12 -18.46 -3.90
C LEU A 787 0.54 -19.25 -2.71
N ASN A 788 -0.72 -19.68 -2.82
CA ASN A 788 -1.27 -20.64 -1.85
C ASN A 788 -0.71 -22.05 -2.11
N ASP A 789 -0.87 -22.96 -1.16
CA ASP A 789 -0.30 -24.32 -1.23
C ASP A 789 -0.70 -25.07 -2.50
N LEU A 790 -1.98 -24.96 -2.91
CA LEU A 790 -2.51 -25.58 -4.12
C LEU A 790 -1.79 -25.07 -5.38
N SER A 791 -1.74 -23.74 -5.54
CA SER A 791 -1.10 -23.09 -6.66
C SER A 791 0.39 -23.41 -6.72
N GLN A 792 1.07 -23.38 -5.58
CA GLN A 792 2.49 -23.69 -5.47
C GLN A 792 2.77 -25.13 -5.90
N GLN A 793 1.97 -26.09 -5.44
CA GLN A 793 2.13 -27.49 -5.83
C GLN A 793 1.93 -27.70 -7.33
N LEU A 794 0.91 -27.07 -7.93
CA LEU A 794 0.62 -27.21 -9.35
C LEU A 794 1.71 -26.56 -10.24
N VAL A 795 2.26 -25.42 -9.82
CA VAL A 795 3.41 -24.78 -10.49
C VAL A 795 4.64 -25.68 -10.43
N ASP A 796 4.95 -26.24 -9.25
CA ASP A 796 6.04 -27.20 -9.05
C ASP A 796 5.92 -28.41 -9.98
N ASP A 797 4.75 -29.04 -10.02
CA ASP A 797 4.50 -30.26 -10.81
C ASP A 797 4.51 -29.99 -12.32
N THR A 798 4.12 -28.78 -12.74
CA THR A 798 4.00 -28.42 -14.17
C THR A 798 5.29 -27.88 -14.74
N PHE A 799 5.89 -26.87 -14.11
CA PHE A 799 7.03 -26.13 -14.65
C PHE A 799 8.38 -26.59 -14.09
N TYR A 800 8.41 -27.21 -12.90
CA TYR A 800 9.64 -27.59 -12.21
C TYR A 800 9.68 -29.06 -11.79
N PRO A 801 9.43 -30.00 -12.73
CA PRO A 801 9.33 -31.42 -12.41
C PRO A 801 10.65 -31.95 -11.86
N LYS A 802 10.57 -32.80 -10.83
CA LYS A 802 11.72 -33.45 -10.21
C LYS A 802 12.36 -34.46 -11.17
N THR A 803 13.20 -33.99 -12.08
CA THR A 803 13.96 -34.87 -12.97
C THR A 803 15.30 -35.19 -12.30
N SER A 804 15.38 -36.35 -11.65
CA SER A 804 16.67 -36.90 -11.21
C SER A 804 17.45 -37.33 -12.45
N SER A 805 18.25 -36.43 -13.02
CA SER A 805 19.07 -36.69 -14.21
C SER A 805 20.28 -37.59 -13.91
N LEU A 806 20.59 -37.83 -12.62
CA LEU A 806 21.74 -38.60 -12.16
C LEU A 806 21.36 -40.05 -11.77
N PRO A 807 22.20 -41.06 -12.11
CA PRO A 807 22.02 -42.43 -11.62
C PRO A 807 21.95 -42.49 -10.10
N SER A 808 21.16 -43.42 -9.54
CA SER A 808 20.89 -43.54 -8.10
C SER A 808 22.13 -43.58 -7.19
N MET A 809 23.28 -44.05 -7.70
CA MET A 809 24.55 -44.02 -6.95
C MET A 809 25.06 -42.61 -6.63
N PHE A 810 24.65 -41.60 -7.40
CA PHE A 810 25.04 -40.19 -7.21
C PHE A 810 23.91 -39.32 -6.66
N ALA A 811 22.71 -39.88 -6.43
CA ALA A 811 21.57 -39.13 -5.89
C ALA A 811 21.87 -38.52 -4.51
N ALA A 812 22.54 -39.28 -3.63
CA ALA A 812 22.98 -38.79 -2.32
C ALA A 812 24.01 -37.65 -2.41
N LEU A 813 24.82 -37.62 -3.48
CA LEU A 813 25.75 -36.53 -3.74
C LEU A 813 25.02 -35.28 -4.24
N GLN A 814 23.97 -35.46 -5.05
CA GLN A 814 23.15 -34.37 -5.57
C GLN A 814 22.43 -33.61 -4.44
N GLU A 815 21.83 -34.31 -3.48
CA GLU A 815 21.20 -33.64 -2.33
C GLU A 815 22.22 -32.84 -1.49
N GLN A 816 23.42 -33.37 -1.28
CA GLN A 816 24.49 -32.65 -0.58
C GLN A 816 24.95 -31.41 -1.35
N ILE A 817 25.02 -31.49 -2.68
CA ILE A 817 25.35 -30.34 -3.53
C ILE A 817 24.27 -29.26 -3.42
N LEU A 818 22.99 -29.63 -3.47
CA LEU A 818 21.88 -28.67 -3.36
C LEU A 818 21.89 -27.95 -2.01
N VAL A 819 22.07 -28.65 -0.89
CA VAL A 819 22.18 -28.01 0.44
C VAL A 819 23.32 -26.99 0.50
N VAL A 820 24.46 -27.32 -0.13
CA VAL A 820 25.61 -26.42 -0.19
C VAL A 820 25.31 -25.22 -1.10
N MET A 821 24.66 -25.43 -2.25
CA MET A 821 24.23 -24.36 -3.17
C MET A 821 23.21 -23.42 -2.52
N ASP A 822 22.26 -23.94 -1.74
CA ASP A 822 21.25 -23.16 -1.03
C ASP A 822 21.86 -22.17 -0.04
N TRP A 823 23.02 -22.50 0.53
CA TRP A 823 23.74 -21.58 1.40
C TRP A 823 24.67 -20.63 0.63
N ILE A 824 25.37 -21.12 -0.38
CA ILE A 824 26.33 -20.33 -1.16
C ILE A 824 25.62 -19.24 -1.95
N CYS A 825 24.51 -19.59 -2.61
CA CYS A 825 23.86 -18.70 -3.56
C CYS A 825 23.39 -17.37 -2.94
N PRO A 826 22.65 -17.36 -1.81
CA PRO A 826 22.30 -16.11 -1.15
C PRO A 826 23.53 -15.39 -0.57
N ASN A 827 24.63 -16.09 -0.28
CA ASN A 827 25.86 -15.48 0.27
C ASN A 827 26.92 -15.17 -0.80
N ARG A 828 26.60 -15.27 -2.09
CA ARG A 828 27.60 -15.22 -3.18
C ARG A 828 28.45 -13.96 -3.18
N TRP A 829 27.83 -12.79 -2.97
CA TRP A 829 28.53 -11.52 -2.96
C TRP A 829 29.47 -11.38 -1.77
N LEU A 830 29.03 -11.81 -0.58
CA LEU A 830 29.88 -11.83 0.60
C LEU A 830 31.09 -12.76 0.38
N LEU A 831 30.87 -13.96 -0.16
CA LEU A 831 31.93 -14.92 -0.47
C LEU A 831 32.91 -14.36 -1.51
N ARG A 832 32.42 -13.67 -2.55
CA ARG A 832 33.27 -12.95 -3.51
C ARG A 832 34.11 -11.88 -2.84
N THR A 833 33.53 -11.09 -1.94
CA THR A 833 34.27 -10.02 -1.26
C THR A 833 35.38 -10.61 -0.39
N ILE A 834 35.09 -11.68 0.36
CA ILE A 834 36.08 -12.40 1.15
C ILE A 834 37.20 -12.94 0.25
N LEU A 835 36.85 -13.62 -0.85
CA LEU A 835 37.83 -14.14 -1.80
C LEU A 835 38.67 -13.03 -2.42
N PHE A 836 38.06 -11.92 -2.83
CA PHE A 836 38.76 -10.77 -3.40
C PHE A 836 39.78 -10.19 -2.43
N VAL A 837 39.40 -10.00 -1.15
CA VAL A 837 40.32 -9.55 -0.09
C VAL A 837 41.46 -10.55 0.12
N VAL A 838 41.17 -11.85 0.11
CA VAL A 838 42.20 -12.91 0.22
C VAL A 838 43.18 -12.84 -0.96
N PHE A 839 42.70 -12.71 -2.20
CA PHE A 839 43.56 -12.62 -3.38
C PHE A 839 44.41 -11.34 -3.38
N ILE A 840 43.84 -10.19 -3.00
CA ILE A 840 44.62 -8.96 -2.81
C ILE A 840 45.68 -9.16 -1.73
N GLY A 841 45.34 -9.83 -0.62
CA GLY A 841 46.29 -10.17 0.44
C GLY A 841 47.44 -11.03 -0.07
N ILE A 842 47.16 -12.09 -0.83
CA ILE A 842 48.17 -12.95 -1.46
C ILE A 842 49.06 -12.12 -2.40
N ALA A 843 48.46 -11.30 -3.28
CA ALA A 843 49.20 -10.46 -4.21
C ALA A 843 50.09 -9.44 -3.49
N ALA A 844 49.58 -8.79 -2.45
CA ALA A 844 50.33 -7.84 -1.62
C ALA A 844 51.51 -8.54 -0.92
N VAL A 845 51.30 -9.73 -0.36
CA VAL A 845 52.38 -10.53 0.25
C VAL A 845 53.45 -10.89 -0.77
N LEU A 846 53.07 -11.31 -1.97
CA LEU A 846 54.01 -11.62 -3.06
C LEU A 846 54.80 -10.37 -3.49
N ILE A 847 54.12 -9.24 -3.67
CA ILE A 847 54.74 -7.96 -4.03
C ILE A 847 55.72 -7.50 -2.94
N ILE A 848 55.31 -7.52 -1.67
CA ILE A 848 56.14 -7.15 -0.52
C ILE A 848 57.34 -8.09 -0.37
N SER A 849 57.18 -9.39 -0.66
CA SER A 849 58.27 -10.36 -0.59
C SER A 849 59.44 -10.07 -1.53
N ASN A 850 59.21 -9.24 -2.56
CA ASN A 850 60.28 -8.76 -3.43
C ASN A 850 61.28 -7.87 -2.66
N TRP A 851 60.78 -7.04 -1.74
CA TRP A 851 61.62 -6.15 -0.91
C TRP A 851 61.94 -6.72 0.47
N TYR A 852 61.14 -7.66 0.99
CA TYR A 852 61.32 -8.26 2.32
C TYR A 852 61.59 -9.76 2.22
N TYR A 853 62.87 -10.12 2.18
CA TYR A 853 63.35 -11.50 1.96
C TYR A 853 62.90 -12.51 3.02
N GLU A 854 62.72 -12.09 4.28
CA GLU A 854 62.26 -12.99 5.35
C GLU A 854 60.84 -13.53 5.12
N LEU A 855 60.00 -12.84 4.35
CA LEU A 855 58.66 -13.32 3.98
C LEU A 855 58.74 -14.55 3.04
N ARG A 856 59.81 -14.67 2.24
CA ARG A 856 59.95 -15.73 1.24
C ARG A 856 60.00 -17.13 1.87
N LYS A 857 60.49 -17.23 3.11
CA LYS A 857 60.52 -18.49 3.89
C LYS A 857 59.12 -19.04 4.15
N TYR A 858 58.11 -18.17 4.24
CA TYR A 858 56.73 -18.56 4.51
C TYR A 858 55.94 -18.89 3.23
N LEU A 859 56.39 -18.42 2.06
CA LEU A 859 55.73 -18.68 0.76
C LEU A 859 55.77 -20.15 0.33
N VAL A 860 56.76 -20.92 0.82
CA VAL A 860 56.92 -22.35 0.50
C VAL A 860 56.38 -23.25 1.61
N GLN A 861 55.96 -22.67 2.73
CA GLN A 861 55.40 -23.44 3.83
C GLN A 861 54.01 -23.95 3.46
N LEU A 862 53.75 -25.18 3.87
CA LEU A 862 52.47 -25.88 3.70
C LEU A 862 51.22 -25.01 4.00
N PRO A 863 51.15 -24.17 5.06
CA PRO A 863 50.02 -23.27 5.28
C PRO A 863 49.76 -22.26 4.16
N PHE A 864 50.79 -21.65 3.57
CA PHE A 864 50.59 -20.69 2.48
C PHE A 864 50.12 -21.38 1.20
N VAL A 865 50.69 -22.56 0.91
CA VAL A 865 50.26 -23.39 -0.24
C VAL A 865 48.81 -23.85 -0.05
N LEU A 866 48.43 -24.29 1.15
CA LEU A 866 47.04 -24.66 1.46
C LEU A 866 46.09 -23.47 1.35
N LEU A 867 46.51 -22.27 1.75
CA LEU A 867 45.71 -21.06 1.59
C LEU A 867 45.44 -20.75 0.12
N CYS A 868 46.46 -20.84 -0.74
CA CYS A 868 46.31 -20.65 -2.19
C CYS A 868 45.41 -21.72 -2.83
N ILE A 869 45.57 -23.00 -2.47
CA ILE A 869 44.72 -24.08 -2.98
C ILE A 869 43.28 -23.93 -2.48
N GLY A 870 43.12 -23.61 -1.20
CA GLY A 870 41.81 -23.40 -0.58
C GLY A 870 41.07 -22.21 -1.16
N SER A 871 41.74 -21.08 -1.42
CA SER A 871 41.13 -19.92 -2.05
C SER A 871 40.70 -20.21 -3.49
N LEU A 872 41.48 -21.03 -4.23
CA LEU A 872 41.12 -21.49 -5.57
C LEU A 872 39.92 -22.44 -5.57
N ALA A 873 39.87 -23.40 -4.65
CA ALA A 873 38.76 -24.32 -4.52
C ALA A 873 37.46 -23.58 -4.13
N ALA A 874 37.54 -22.66 -3.17
CA ALA A 874 36.41 -21.83 -2.76
C ALA A 874 35.92 -20.91 -3.90
N LEU A 875 36.84 -20.34 -4.67
CA LEU A 875 36.52 -19.53 -5.84
C LEU A 875 35.82 -20.35 -6.93
N MET A 876 36.33 -21.54 -7.26
CA MET A 876 35.68 -22.44 -8.21
C MET A 876 34.26 -22.80 -7.78
N LEU A 877 34.07 -23.06 -6.50
CA LEU A 877 32.77 -23.39 -5.93
C LEU A 877 31.80 -22.20 -5.99
N VAL A 878 32.26 -20.96 -5.70
CA VAL A 878 31.43 -19.75 -5.86
C VAL A 878 31.06 -19.50 -7.32
N PHE A 879 31.95 -19.83 -8.28
CA PHE A 879 31.65 -19.70 -9.71
C PHE A 879 30.71 -20.78 -10.25
N VAL A 880 30.85 -22.03 -9.79
CA VAL A 880 29.92 -23.11 -10.16
C VAL A 880 28.52 -22.83 -9.62
N ALA A 881 28.45 -22.22 -8.43
CA ALA A 881 27.20 -21.80 -7.81
C ALA A 881 26.57 -20.54 -8.43
N ASP A 882 27.25 -19.86 -9.36
CA ASP A 882 26.72 -18.67 -10.03
C ASP A 882 26.50 -18.92 -11.54
N PRO A 883 25.24 -19.08 -11.96
CA PRO A 883 24.88 -19.29 -13.37
C PRO A 883 25.21 -18.14 -14.32
N TYR A 884 25.36 -16.89 -13.85
CA TYR A 884 25.83 -15.78 -14.69
C TYR A 884 27.21 -16.11 -15.32
N PHE A 885 28.01 -16.90 -14.60
CA PHE A 885 29.33 -17.31 -15.04
C PHE A 885 29.32 -18.56 -15.91
N LYS A 886 28.18 -19.22 -16.19
CA LYS A 886 28.12 -20.32 -17.17
C LYS A 886 28.55 -19.83 -18.57
N ALA A 887 28.18 -18.60 -18.94
CA ALA A 887 28.55 -18.01 -20.23
C ALA A 887 30.05 -17.60 -20.30
N TYR A 888 30.62 -17.17 -19.18
CA TYR A 888 32.02 -16.70 -19.10
C TYR A 888 32.96 -17.68 -18.38
N GLN A 889 32.52 -18.93 -18.16
CA GLN A 889 33.24 -19.91 -17.35
C GLN A 889 34.63 -20.15 -17.93
N VAL A 890 34.72 -20.31 -19.25
CA VAL A 890 35.96 -20.60 -19.96
C VAL A 890 36.96 -19.42 -19.91
N PRO A 891 36.62 -18.17 -20.30
CA PRO A 891 37.58 -17.07 -20.25
C PRO A 891 38.04 -16.72 -18.84
N ILE A 892 37.14 -16.81 -17.85
CA ILE A 892 37.49 -16.54 -16.45
C ILE A 892 38.37 -17.65 -15.88
N LEU A 893 38.03 -18.91 -16.14
CA LEU A 893 38.86 -20.05 -15.76
C LEU A 893 40.25 -19.98 -16.41
N LEU A 894 40.34 -19.56 -17.68
CA LEU A 894 41.62 -19.33 -18.35
C LEU A 894 42.41 -18.17 -17.73
N GLY A 895 41.76 -17.05 -17.43
CA GLY A 895 42.39 -15.90 -16.76
C GLY A 895 42.94 -16.28 -15.38
N PHE A 896 42.19 -17.06 -14.60
CA PHE A 896 42.64 -17.56 -13.31
C PHE A 896 43.70 -18.66 -13.43
N MET A 897 43.61 -19.58 -14.39
CA MET A 897 44.68 -20.54 -14.67
C MET A 897 45.99 -19.81 -15.02
N ALA A 898 45.92 -18.73 -15.80
CA ALA A 898 47.07 -17.88 -16.07
C ALA A 898 47.60 -17.19 -14.81
N LEU A 899 46.73 -16.65 -13.95
CA LEU A 899 47.09 -16.07 -12.65
C LEU A 899 47.77 -17.11 -11.73
N ILE A 900 47.26 -18.33 -11.67
CA ILE A 900 47.82 -19.43 -10.88
C ILE A 900 49.20 -19.81 -11.41
N ILE A 901 49.32 -20.00 -12.72
CA ILE A 901 50.61 -20.28 -13.37
C ILE A 901 51.58 -19.14 -13.07
N TRP A 902 51.14 -17.89 -13.13
CA TRP A 902 51.94 -16.72 -12.79
C TRP A 902 52.38 -16.73 -11.32
N ILE A 903 51.47 -16.98 -10.36
CA ILE A 903 51.81 -17.11 -8.93
C ILE A 903 52.83 -18.23 -8.72
N LEU A 904 52.61 -19.40 -9.32
CA LEU A 904 53.53 -20.54 -9.20
C LEU A 904 54.89 -20.25 -9.83
N LEU A 905 54.93 -19.54 -10.96
CA LEU A 905 56.17 -19.10 -11.60
C LEU A 905 56.90 -18.05 -10.75
N VAL A 906 56.19 -17.09 -10.15
CA VAL A 906 56.77 -16.08 -9.26
C VAL A 906 57.31 -16.73 -7.99
N VAL A 907 56.55 -17.63 -7.36
CA VAL A 907 57.03 -18.39 -6.19
C VAL A 907 58.24 -19.26 -6.57
N ARG A 908 58.22 -19.92 -7.74
CA ARG A 908 59.36 -20.69 -8.22
C ARG A 908 60.57 -19.82 -8.52
N TRP A 909 60.39 -18.66 -9.14
CA TRP A 909 61.47 -17.71 -9.43
C TRP A 909 62.10 -17.19 -8.14
N LEU A 910 61.28 -16.72 -7.20
CA LEU A 910 61.70 -16.24 -5.89
C LEU A 910 62.40 -17.31 -5.02
N THR A 911 62.13 -18.60 -5.28
CA THR A 911 62.76 -19.73 -4.57
C THR A 911 64.01 -20.27 -5.28
N MET A 912 64.08 -20.19 -6.62
CA MET A 912 65.27 -20.56 -7.39
C MET A 912 66.40 -19.53 -7.27
N GLU A 913 66.06 -18.25 -7.04
CA GLU A 913 67.03 -17.21 -6.69
C GLU A 913 67.50 -17.25 -5.23
N GLY A 914 67.28 -18.39 -4.55
CA GLY A 914 67.68 -18.63 -3.16
C GLY A 914 69.03 -18.01 -2.80
N ASP A 915 69.00 -17.24 -1.71
CA ASP A 915 70.14 -16.71 -0.95
C ASP A 915 71.23 -15.98 -1.76
N LYS A 916 70.85 -15.10 -2.71
CA LYS A 916 71.76 -14.01 -3.09
C LYS A 916 71.42 -12.74 -2.30
N PRO A 917 72.37 -12.20 -1.53
CA PRO A 917 72.18 -10.99 -0.72
C PRO A 917 71.86 -9.75 -1.57
#